data_AF-A0A3N4YYU0-F1
#
_entry.id   AF-A0A3N4YYU0-F1
#
_cell.length_a   1.000
_cell.length_b   1.000
_cell.length_c   1.000
_cell.angle_alpha   90.00
_cell.angle_beta   90.00
_cell.angle_gamma   90.00
#
_symmetry.space_group_name_H-M   'P 1'
#
loop_
_entity.id
_entity.type
_entity.pdbx_description
1 polymer ?
#
loop_
_entity_poly.entity_id
_entity_poly.type
_entity_poly.pdbx_seq_one_letter_code
_entity_poly.pdbx_strand_id
1 'polypeptide(L)'
;MVDAAVPEPARPLRVAVVGAMGYGVNHLRALRGLAAEGRAVLVAVVDRRPLEGEAAELAGDAAYHQDLADVLAVDPPDVVTIATPIPSHAPLATAAMRAGCHVLLEKPPTASLAAYEELLAVARETRRACQVGFQANGSSAYAVIDEVVADEEIGEVTGIGVVGTWVRPTSYFERAPWAGRRRLDGVDVVDGVVTNPLAHAVAAALRIDGSTRAEDVAVVEAELFRANDIEADDTSSVRIITTGGRKIALGLTVCAAEASEPRVIVHGTDGRVVFRYKTDEVDVDGVSGRRTVACTTTPLLANLVDHLHDADVPLLSSLEDTGAFMRVLEAVRTADEPAPIPAELVEWGEDEVGRHVVVRDVEHWCDRVADELRTFTTLGAPWAPAHGAIARLSVGGTDVATYVDGAGTSALDSPRPHLHPVRTLAGVCVTDVAPSDHTWHAGVGLAVQDVDGNNLWGGRTYLPGRGYTWRPDHGRITHEGWVEEPSGAAPPAGGAADPATGARAVERLAWRAPDGAVLLTETRTLTWAAAPEGWELGLESVLTADGAPVTLGSPGTNGREGGGYGGFFWRLPACRDVDVRTAGDAGEEAVHGTVAPWLGWSATTEAGDVTLVLAGATPETAADPWFVRVSGYPGIGSALAWEEPVVVTPGTPLTRAFRVLVADGRLSREAVASAGARLATGASAPA
;
A
#
# COMPACT_ATOMS: atom_id res chain seq x y z
N MET A 1 -9.64 -28.86 57.14
CA MET A 1 -10.33 -29.12 55.86
C MET A 1 -11.37 -28.04 55.72
N VAL A 2 -11.07 -27.01 54.94
CA VAL A 2 -12.03 -25.96 54.61
C VAL A 2 -12.72 -26.46 53.35
N ASP A 3 -14.02 -26.72 53.45
CA ASP A 3 -14.86 -27.16 52.36
C ASP A 3 -14.86 -26.03 51.31
N ALA A 4 -14.18 -26.25 50.18
CA ALA A 4 -14.26 -25.32 49.06
C ALA A 4 -15.67 -25.47 48.50
N ALA A 5 -16.52 -24.47 48.74
CA ALA A 5 -17.86 -24.41 48.17
C ALA A 5 -17.77 -24.60 46.66
N VAL A 6 -18.43 -25.63 46.15
CA VAL A 6 -18.62 -25.83 44.71
C VAL A 6 -19.35 -24.58 44.19
N PRO A 7 -18.80 -23.84 43.21
CA PRO A 7 -19.47 -22.66 42.67
C PRO A 7 -20.84 -23.06 42.11
N GLU A 8 -21.88 -22.28 42.42
CA GLU A 8 -23.21 -22.49 41.83
C GLU A 8 -23.09 -22.41 40.29
N PRO A 9 -23.77 -23.31 39.55
CA PRO A 9 -23.73 -23.27 38.09
C PRO A 9 -24.30 -21.95 37.58
N ALA A 10 -23.55 -21.28 36.71
CA ALA A 10 -23.97 -20.01 36.11
C ALA A 10 -25.32 -20.17 35.39
N ARG A 11 -26.21 -19.18 35.52
CA ARG A 11 -27.50 -19.21 34.83
C ARG A 11 -27.30 -19.21 33.31
N PRO A 12 -28.15 -19.93 32.54
CA PRO A 12 -28.13 -19.83 31.08
C PRO A 12 -28.38 -18.39 30.62
N LEU A 13 -27.60 -17.93 29.64
CA LEU A 13 -27.77 -16.61 29.04
C LEU A 13 -28.94 -16.59 28.06
N ARG A 14 -29.82 -15.60 28.18
CA ARG A 14 -30.95 -15.37 27.26
C ARG A 14 -30.42 -14.68 26.00
N VAL A 15 -30.66 -15.29 24.84
CA VAL A 15 -30.12 -14.80 23.57
C VAL A 15 -31.24 -14.56 22.57
N ALA A 16 -31.20 -13.43 21.88
CA ALA A 16 -32.04 -13.15 20.71
C ALA A 16 -31.21 -13.16 19.41
N VAL A 17 -31.77 -13.68 18.33
CA VAL A 17 -31.12 -13.73 17.00
C VAL A 17 -31.84 -12.76 16.06
N VAL A 18 -31.10 -11.79 15.51
CA VAL A 18 -31.59 -10.79 14.56
C VAL A 18 -31.01 -11.09 13.18
N GLY A 19 -31.88 -11.30 12.20
CA GLY A 19 -31.49 -11.86 10.89
C GLY A 19 -31.19 -13.34 11.03
N ALA A 20 -32.22 -14.19 11.04
CA ALA A 20 -32.10 -15.62 11.35
C ALA A 20 -32.03 -16.51 10.10
N MET A 21 -32.23 -15.92 8.92
CA MET A 21 -32.02 -16.59 7.64
C MET A 21 -30.57 -16.41 7.13
N GLY A 22 -30.23 -17.06 6.02
CA GLY A 22 -28.89 -16.95 5.43
C GLY A 22 -27.81 -17.37 6.42
N TYR A 23 -26.88 -16.47 6.73
CA TYR A 23 -25.81 -16.75 7.70
C TYR A 23 -26.34 -16.89 9.14
N GLY A 24 -27.46 -16.26 9.49
CA GLY A 24 -28.08 -16.35 10.82
C GLY A 24 -28.48 -17.76 11.24
N VAL A 25 -28.67 -18.68 10.27
CA VAL A 25 -28.88 -20.11 10.53
C VAL A 25 -27.70 -20.69 11.33
N ASN A 26 -26.47 -20.24 11.05
CA ASN A 26 -25.28 -20.68 11.81
C ASN A 26 -25.32 -20.21 13.28
N HIS A 27 -25.85 -19.02 13.54
CA HIS A 27 -26.06 -18.55 14.92
C HIS A 27 -27.08 -19.43 15.64
N LEU A 28 -28.19 -19.77 15.00
CA LEU A 28 -29.19 -20.69 15.55
C LEU A 28 -28.61 -22.09 15.85
N ARG A 29 -27.79 -22.64 14.94
CA ARG A 29 -27.10 -23.93 15.17
C ARG A 29 -26.16 -23.88 16.37
N ALA A 30 -25.31 -22.84 16.44
CA ALA A 30 -24.39 -22.65 17.56
C ALA A 30 -25.15 -22.52 18.88
N LEU A 31 -26.28 -21.79 18.87
CA LEU A 31 -27.11 -21.58 20.03
C LEU A 31 -27.82 -22.86 20.50
N ARG A 32 -28.23 -23.74 19.58
CA ARG A 32 -28.74 -25.07 19.95
C ARG A 32 -27.70 -25.91 20.68
N GLY A 33 -26.43 -25.86 20.26
CA GLY A 33 -25.33 -26.53 20.96
C GLY A 33 -25.19 -26.01 22.40
N LEU A 34 -25.10 -24.68 22.55
CA LEU A 34 -25.00 -24.04 23.87
C LEU A 34 -26.23 -24.28 24.76
N ALA A 35 -27.43 -24.43 24.17
CA ALA A 35 -28.64 -24.76 24.90
C ALA A 35 -28.64 -26.21 25.40
N ALA A 36 -28.13 -27.15 24.60
CA ALA A 36 -27.94 -28.53 25.04
C ALA A 36 -26.94 -28.64 26.21
N GLU A 37 -25.97 -27.73 26.28
CA GLU A 37 -25.01 -27.58 27.38
C GLU A 37 -25.57 -26.82 28.59
N GLY A 38 -26.78 -26.25 28.50
CA GLY A 38 -27.37 -25.43 29.56
C GLY A 38 -26.71 -24.07 29.75
N ARG A 39 -25.94 -23.58 28.76
CA ARG A 39 -25.19 -22.32 28.85
C ARG A 39 -25.93 -21.13 28.25
N ALA A 40 -26.84 -21.37 27.31
CA ALA A 40 -27.65 -20.33 26.68
C ALA A 40 -29.07 -20.81 26.36
N VAL A 41 -30.00 -19.89 26.15
CA VAL A 41 -31.37 -20.18 25.70
C VAL A 41 -31.81 -19.16 24.66
N LEU A 42 -32.36 -19.64 23.54
CA LEU A 42 -32.98 -18.79 22.53
C LEU A 42 -34.33 -18.28 23.05
N VAL A 43 -34.46 -16.96 23.25
CA VAL A 43 -35.71 -16.36 23.75
C VAL A 43 -36.52 -15.67 22.66
N ALA A 44 -35.85 -15.17 21.61
CA ALA A 44 -36.51 -14.48 20.52
C ALA A 44 -35.74 -14.59 19.20
N VAL A 45 -36.47 -14.56 18.09
CA VAL A 45 -35.94 -14.38 16.76
C VAL A 45 -36.58 -13.15 16.13
N VAL A 46 -35.74 -12.30 15.54
CA VAL A 46 -36.15 -11.06 14.87
C VAL A 46 -35.80 -11.15 13.40
N ASP A 47 -36.81 -11.14 12.55
CA ASP A 47 -36.62 -11.09 11.10
C ASP A 47 -37.77 -10.34 10.42
N ARG A 48 -37.49 -9.63 9.33
CA ARG A 48 -38.53 -8.86 8.62
C ARG A 48 -39.56 -9.78 7.97
N ARG A 49 -39.13 -10.98 7.57
CA ARG A 49 -39.98 -12.00 6.96
C ARG A 49 -40.14 -13.18 7.93
N PRO A 50 -41.29 -13.87 7.91
CA PRO A 50 -41.46 -15.10 8.65
C PRO A 50 -40.33 -16.10 8.36
N LEU A 51 -39.92 -16.85 9.39
CA LEU A 51 -38.90 -17.89 9.25
C LEU A 51 -39.46 -19.06 8.43
N GLU A 52 -38.59 -19.68 7.64
CA GLU A 52 -38.91 -20.83 6.81
C GLU A 52 -37.78 -21.87 6.88
N GLY A 53 -38.08 -23.11 6.52
CA GLY A 53 -37.12 -24.21 6.44
C GLY A 53 -36.35 -24.43 7.74
N GLU A 54 -35.04 -24.66 7.61
CA GLU A 54 -34.16 -24.95 8.74
C GLU A 54 -34.16 -23.84 9.80
N ALA A 55 -34.30 -22.57 9.43
CA ALA A 55 -34.34 -21.47 10.40
C ALA A 55 -35.55 -21.58 11.34
N ALA A 56 -36.73 -21.92 10.80
CA ALA A 56 -37.94 -22.12 11.59
C ALA A 56 -37.82 -23.35 12.49
N GLU A 57 -37.26 -24.45 11.96
CA GLU A 57 -36.99 -25.66 12.74
C GLU A 57 -36.04 -25.35 13.90
N LEU A 58 -34.92 -24.69 13.63
CA LEU A 58 -33.90 -24.36 14.63
C LEU A 58 -34.43 -23.41 15.71
N ALA A 59 -35.26 -22.43 15.33
CA ALA A 59 -35.86 -21.46 16.24
C ALA A 59 -36.83 -22.09 17.24
N GLY A 60 -37.53 -23.16 16.86
CA GLY A 60 -38.48 -23.86 17.74
C GLY A 60 -39.57 -22.92 18.28
N ASP A 61 -39.76 -22.94 19.60
CA ASP A 61 -40.81 -22.15 20.28
C ASP A 61 -40.37 -20.72 20.65
N ALA A 62 -39.21 -20.26 20.17
CA ALA A 62 -38.75 -18.90 20.43
C ALA A 62 -39.72 -17.84 19.88
N ALA A 63 -39.89 -16.73 20.61
CA ALA A 63 -40.82 -15.68 20.19
C ALA A 63 -40.36 -15.03 18.88
N TYR A 64 -41.24 -14.93 17.89
CA TYR A 64 -40.96 -14.27 16.62
C TYR A 64 -41.39 -12.79 16.66
N HIS A 65 -40.49 -11.91 16.24
CA HIS A 65 -40.72 -10.47 16.13
C HIS A 65 -40.24 -9.94 14.78
N GLN A 66 -40.83 -8.85 14.31
CA GLN A 66 -40.38 -8.17 13.08
C GLN A 66 -39.37 -7.05 13.34
N ASP A 67 -39.36 -6.51 14.55
CA ASP A 67 -38.47 -5.43 14.97
C ASP A 67 -37.77 -5.81 16.29
N LEU A 68 -36.49 -5.48 16.39
CA LEU A 68 -35.70 -5.66 17.61
C LEU A 68 -36.23 -4.78 18.74
N ALA A 69 -36.77 -3.60 18.42
CA ALA A 69 -37.33 -2.69 19.41
C ALA A 69 -38.44 -3.34 20.25
N ASP A 70 -39.26 -4.22 19.66
CA ASP A 70 -40.33 -4.92 20.37
C ASP A 70 -39.78 -5.90 21.41
N VAL A 71 -38.65 -6.56 21.10
CA VAL A 71 -37.97 -7.46 22.04
C VAL A 71 -37.35 -6.66 23.19
N LEU A 72 -36.66 -5.57 22.87
CA LEU A 72 -35.98 -4.72 23.84
C LEU A 72 -36.95 -3.95 24.76
N ALA A 73 -38.15 -3.62 24.29
CA ALA A 73 -39.13 -2.88 25.08
C ALA A 73 -39.81 -3.73 26.17
N VAL A 74 -39.87 -5.06 25.97
CA VAL A 74 -40.58 -5.97 26.88
C VAL A 74 -39.63 -6.52 27.94
N ASP A 75 -38.56 -7.19 27.52
CA ASP A 75 -37.61 -7.86 28.41
C ASP A 75 -36.28 -8.12 27.67
N PRO A 76 -35.37 -7.13 27.65
CA PRO A 76 -34.08 -7.23 26.96
C PRO A 76 -33.34 -8.54 27.28
N PRO A 77 -32.89 -9.29 26.25
CA PRO A 77 -32.06 -10.48 26.46
C PRO A 77 -30.66 -10.10 26.99
N ASP A 78 -29.91 -11.08 27.47
CA ASP A 78 -28.52 -10.87 27.88
C ASP A 78 -27.63 -10.59 26.65
N VAL A 79 -27.89 -11.31 25.55
CA VAL A 79 -27.11 -11.23 24.30
C VAL A 79 -28.04 -11.06 23.09
N VAL A 80 -27.65 -10.22 22.13
CA VAL A 80 -28.25 -10.11 20.81
C VAL A 80 -27.21 -10.48 19.75
N THR A 81 -27.49 -11.48 18.93
CA THR A 81 -26.67 -11.79 17.75
C THR A 81 -27.28 -11.13 16.51
N ILE A 82 -26.47 -10.49 15.67
CA ILE A 82 -26.93 -9.73 14.50
C ILE A 82 -26.22 -10.27 13.25
N ALA A 83 -26.99 -10.87 12.34
CA ALA A 83 -26.54 -11.40 11.05
C ALA A 83 -27.41 -10.84 9.90
N THR A 84 -27.54 -9.51 9.87
CA THR A 84 -28.37 -8.76 8.90
C THR A 84 -27.49 -8.15 7.78
N PRO A 85 -28.07 -7.48 6.77
CA PRO A 85 -27.26 -6.70 5.84
C PRO A 85 -26.51 -5.55 6.55
N ILE A 86 -25.27 -5.29 6.14
CA ILE A 86 -24.31 -4.36 6.77
C ILE A 86 -24.93 -2.99 7.14
N PRO A 87 -25.76 -2.33 6.30
CA PRO A 87 -26.33 -1.02 6.65
C PRO A 87 -27.14 -0.99 7.96
N SER A 88 -27.65 -2.16 8.39
CA SER A 88 -28.44 -2.28 9.61
C SER A 88 -27.62 -2.64 10.86
N HIS A 89 -26.35 -3.02 10.71
CA HIS A 89 -25.49 -3.45 11.81
C HIS A 89 -25.38 -2.40 12.92
N ALA A 90 -24.88 -1.20 12.60
CA ALA A 90 -24.61 -0.17 13.61
C ALA A 90 -25.88 0.30 14.34
N PRO A 91 -27.01 0.58 13.66
CA PRO A 91 -28.26 0.94 14.34
C PRO A 91 -28.79 -0.16 15.27
N LEU A 92 -28.77 -1.43 14.83
CA LEU A 92 -29.26 -2.56 15.63
C LEU A 92 -28.36 -2.83 16.84
N ALA A 93 -27.03 -2.83 16.64
CA ALA A 93 -26.06 -3.03 17.71
C ALA A 93 -26.12 -1.89 18.74
N THR A 94 -26.27 -0.64 18.28
CA THR A 94 -26.45 0.52 19.16
C THR A 94 -27.71 0.39 20.01
N ALA A 95 -28.85 0.01 19.40
CA ALA A 95 -30.10 -0.19 20.12
C ALA A 95 -29.98 -1.29 21.18
N ALA A 96 -29.39 -2.44 20.83
CA ALA A 96 -29.16 -3.55 21.75
C ALA A 96 -28.28 -3.15 22.94
N MET A 97 -27.12 -2.51 22.69
CA MET A 97 -26.20 -2.11 23.74
C MET A 97 -26.79 -1.03 24.66
N ARG A 98 -27.54 -0.07 24.12
CA ARG A 98 -28.25 0.95 24.92
C ARG A 98 -29.38 0.36 25.77
N ALA A 99 -29.98 -0.74 25.33
CA ALA A 99 -30.91 -1.52 26.15
C ALA A 99 -30.22 -2.44 27.17
N GLY A 100 -28.88 -2.45 27.22
CA GLY A 100 -28.09 -3.22 28.18
C GLY A 100 -27.66 -4.61 27.71
N CYS A 101 -27.90 -4.96 26.45
CA CYS A 101 -27.53 -6.26 25.89
C CYS A 101 -26.05 -6.29 25.49
N HIS A 102 -25.43 -7.46 25.54
CA HIS A 102 -24.17 -7.76 24.86
C HIS A 102 -24.44 -8.15 23.41
N VAL A 103 -23.45 -8.00 22.51
CA VAL A 103 -23.67 -8.16 21.07
C VAL A 103 -22.66 -9.12 20.44
N LEU A 104 -23.15 -10.02 19.58
CA LEU A 104 -22.34 -10.69 18.54
C LEU A 104 -22.78 -10.11 17.19
N LEU A 105 -21.91 -9.35 16.53
CA LEU A 105 -22.19 -8.61 15.30
C LEU A 105 -21.45 -9.23 14.12
N GLU A 106 -22.14 -9.61 13.05
CA GLU A 106 -21.46 -10.14 11.87
C GLU A 106 -20.54 -9.12 11.18
N LYS A 107 -19.55 -9.65 10.44
CA LYS A 107 -18.57 -8.84 9.71
C LYS A 107 -19.13 -8.35 8.36
N PRO A 108 -18.59 -7.24 7.82
CA PRO A 108 -17.89 -6.19 8.56
C PRO A 108 -18.82 -5.49 9.56
N PRO A 109 -18.31 -4.95 10.68
CA PRO A 109 -19.16 -4.37 11.72
C PRO A 109 -19.92 -3.14 11.23
N THR A 110 -19.33 -2.35 10.32
CA THR A 110 -19.97 -1.21 9.66
C THR A 110 -19.47 -1.09 8.22
N ALA A 111 -20.11 -0.22 7.43
CA ALA A 111 -19.70 0.07 6.05
C ALA A 111 -18.71 1.24 5.91
N SER A 112 -18.29 1.89 7.01
CA SER A 112 -17.33 2.99 7.01
C SER A 112 -16.61 3.12 8.37
N LEU A 113 -15.41 3.70 8.35
CA LEU A 113 -14.64 3.92 9.57
C LEU A 113 -15.35 4.88 10.53
N ALA A 114 -15.98 5.94 10.03
CA ALA A 114 -16.71 6.90 10.85
C ALA A 114 -17.88 6.24 11.61
N ALA A 115 -18.68 5.40 10.94
CA ALA A 115 -19.76 4.67 11.59
C ALA A 115 -19.23 3.65 12.61
N TYR A 116 -18.05 3.06 12.36
CA TYR A 116 -17.37 2.20 13.31
C TYR A 116 -16.94 2.96 14.57
N GLU A 117 -16.38 4.15 14.43
CA GLU A 117 -15.97 5.00 15.56
C GLU A 117 -17.17 5.40 16.43
N GLU A 118 -18.31 5.73 15.81
CA GLU A 118 -19.57 5.97 16.52
C GLU A 118 -20.04 4.74 17.29
N LEU A 119 -20.04 3.56 16.66
CA LEU A 119 -20.43 2.31 17.30
C LEU A 119 -19.49 1.93 18.45
N LEU A 120 -18.19 2.13 18.28
CA LEU A 120 -17.17 1.89 19.29
C LEU A 120 -17.36 2.84 20.49
N ALA A 121 -17.72 4.10 20.25
CA ALA A 121 -18.06 5.03 21.32
C ALA A 121 -19.27 4.54 22.14
N VAL A 122 -20.31 4.00 21.49
CA VAL A 122 -21.47 3.39 22.17
C VAL A 122 -21.06 2.18 23.00
N ALA A 123 -20.22 1.28 22.46
CA ALA A 123 -19.73 0.11 23.19
C ALA A 123 -18.96 0.53 24.46
N ARG A 124 -18.10 1.56 24.35
CA ARG A 124 -17.35 2.14 25.48
C ARG A 124 -18.25 2.83 26.50
N GLU A 125 -19.24 3.60 26.05
CA GLU A 125 -20.23 4.30 26.90
C GLU A 125 -21.06 3.31 27.72
N THR A 126 -21.60 2.29 27.05
CA THR A 126 -22.52 1.31 27.65
C THR A 126 -21.79 0.20 28.42
N ARG A 127 -20.47 0.06 28.21
CA ARG A 127 -19.61 -1.01 28.72
C ARG A 127 -20.14 -2.41 28.38
N ARG A 128 -20.73 -2.55 27.19
CA ARG A 128 -21.23 -3.83 26.71
C ARG A 128 -20.19 -4.48 25.80
N ALA A 129 -19.92 -5.75 26.07
CA ALA A 129 -19.17 -6.62 25.18
C ALA A 129 -19.82 -6.64 23.78
N CYS A 130 -19.01 -6.37 22.75
CA CYS A 130 -19.38 -6.48 21.35
C CYS A 130 -18.30 -7.31 20.66
N GLN A 131 -18.67 -8.51 20.22
CA GLN A 131 -17.79 -9.43 19.48
C GLN A 131 -18.17 -9.38 18.01
N VAL A 132 -17.19 -9.26 17.11
CA VAL A 132 -17.37 -9.19 15.67
C VAL A 132 -17.13 -10.55 15.03
N GLY A 133 -17.98 -10.94 14.07
CA GLY A 133 -18.06 -12.26 13.42
C GLY A 133 -16.87 -12.71 12.57
N PHE A 134 -15.63 -12.29 12.87
CA PHE A 134 -14.43 -12.83 12.27
C PHE A 134 -14.09 -14.21 12.85
N GLN A 135 -14.88 -15.24 12.51
CA GLN A 135 -14.78 -16.59 13.08
C GLN A 135 -13.35 -17.19 13.08
N ALA A 136 -12.54 -16.86 12.08
CA ALA A 136 -11.12 -17.25 12.01
C ALA A 136 -10.28 -16.79 13.21
N ASN A 137 -10.69 -15.75 13.95
CA ASN A 137 -10.03 -15.28 15.17
C ASN A 137 -10.21 -16.24 16.35
N GLY A 138 -11.13 -17.21 16.25
CA GLY A 138 -11.35 -18.25 17.24
C GLY A 138 -10.33 -19.40 17.20
N SER A 139 -9.46 -19.43 16.20
CA SER A 139 -8.49 -20.52 15.99
C SER A 139 -7.39 -20.54 17.05
N SER A 140 -7.01 -21.73 17.52
CA SER A 140 -5.82 -21.91 18.36
C SER A 140 -4.50 -21.73 17.59
N ALA A 141 -4.56 -21.56 16.27
CA ALA A 141 -3.40 -21.32 15.42
C ALA A 141 -2.60 -20.08 15.82
N TYR A 142 -3.25 -19.01 16.30
CA TYR A 142 -2.53 -17.79 16.71
C TYR A 142 -1.53 -18.08 17.83
N ALA A 143 -1.92 -18.88 18.84
CA ALA A 143 -1.00 -19.26 19.92
C ALA A 143 0.21 -20.06 19.41
N VAL A 144 0.01 -20.92 18.41
CA VAL A 144 1.10 -21.68 17.78
C VAL A 144 2.05 -20.73 17.03
N ILE A 145 1.50 -19.77 16.29
CA ILE A 145 2.29 -18.78 15.55
C ILE A 145 3.07 -17.88 16.52
N ASP A 146 2.43 -17.43 17.60
CA ASP A 146 3.05 -16.62 18.65
C ASP A 146 4.22 -17.37 19.31
N GLU A 147 4.07 -18.66 19.61
CA GLU A 147 5.14 -19.51 20.14
C GLU A 147 6.30 -19.64 19.15
N VAL A 148 6.02 -19.91 17.87
CA VAL A 148 7.05 -20.02 16.82
C VAL A 148 7.85 -18.72 16.65
N VAL A 149 7.19 -17.57 16.72
CA VAL A 149 7.83 -16.26 16.63
C VAL A 149 8.63 -15.95 17.90
N ALA A 150 8.07 -16.23 19.09
CA ALA A 150 8.72 -16.00 20.37
C ALA A 150 9.98 -16.87 20.57
N ASP A 151 9.97 -18.08 20.03
CA ASP A 151 11.10 -19.01 20.06
C ASP A 151 12.17 -18.70 18.99
N GLU A 152 12.02 -17.61 18.22
CA GLU A 152 12.90 -17.21 17.11
C GLU A 152 13.09 -18.31 16.04
N GLU A 153 12.13 -19.24 15.90
CA GLU A 153 12.29 -20.41 15.04
C GLU A 153 12.36 -20.04 13.54
N ILE A 154 11.72 -18.92 13.17
CA ILE A 154 11.81 -18.33 11.83
C ILE A 154 12.71 -17.09 11.77
N GLY A 155 13.41 -16.76 12.86
CA GLY A 155 14.21 -15.54 12.98
C GLY A 155 13.37 -14.26 13.07
N GLU A 156 13.92 -13.13 12.60
CA GLU A 156 13.23 -11.83 12.64
C GLU A 156 12.08 -11.81 11.63
N VAL A 157 10.87 -11.47 12.07
CA VAL A 157 9.71 -11.34 11.18
C VAL A 157 9.89 -10.15 10.23
N THR A 158 9.99 -10.42 8.93
CA THR A 158 10.23 -9.42 7.88
C THR A 158 8.94 -8.90 7.24
N GLY A 159 7.83 -9.65 7.34
CA GLY A 159 6.51 -9.22 6.90
C GLY A 159 5.49 -10.35 6.83
N ILE A 160 4.27 -10.02 6.40
CA ILE A 160 3.15 -10.98 6.32
C ILE A 160 2.53 -10.94 4.93
N GLY A 161 2.47 -12.08 4.27
CA GLY A 161 1.77 -12.28 3.00
C GLY A 161 0.38 -12.87 3.20
N VAL A 162 -0.57 -12.56 2.32
CA VAL A 162 -1.89 -13.18 2.29
C VAL A 162 -2.23 -13.56 0.86
N VAL A 163 -2.62 -14.82 0.66
CA VAL A 163 -3.13 -15.30 -0.62
C VAL A 163 -4.55 -15.81 -0.41
N GLY A 164 -5.48 -15.31 -1.22
CA GLY A 164 -6.84 -15.85 -1.30
C GLY A 164 -7.28 -15.91 -2.74
N THR A 165 -7.32 -17.12 -3.31
CA THR A 165 -7.73 -17.33 -4.70
C THR A 165 -8.95 -18.24 -4.70
N TRP A 166 -10.12 -17.63 -4.78
CA TRP A 166 -11.39 -18.36 -4.79
C TRP A 166 -12.02 -18.34 -6.18
N VAL A 167 -12.96 -19.25 -6.37
CA VAL A 167 -13.87 -19.24 -7.51
C VAL A 167 -15.25 -18.84 -7.00
N ARG A 168 -15.89 -17.85 -7.63
CA ARG A 168 -17.28 -17.48 -7.37
C ARG A 168 -18.11 -17.51 -8.65
N PRO A 169 -19.25 -18.23 -8.65
CA PRO A 169 -20.12 -18.27 -9.81
C PRO A 169 -20.89 -16.97 -9.96
N THR A 170 -21.44 -16.71 -11.14
CA THR A 170 -22.31 -15.55 -11.40
C THR A 170 -23.47 -15.46 -10.38
N SER A 171 -24.03 -16.62 -9.98
CA SER A 171 -25.09 -16.70 -8.98
C SER A 171 -24.70 -16.16 -7.60
N TYR A 172 -23.40 -16.11 -7.27
CA TYR A 172 -22.91 -15.44 -6.06
C TYR A 172 -23.26 -13.95 -6.09
N PHE A 173 -23.07 -13.27 -7.21
CA PHE A 173 -23.35 -11.84 -7.35
C PHE A 173 -24.85 -11.54 -7.56
N GLU A 174 -25.65 -12.56 -7.90
CA GLU A 174 -27.11 -12.44 -8.04
C GLU A 174 -27.87 -12.76 -6.75
N ARG A 175 -27.18 -13.23 -5.70
CA ARG A 175 -27.78 -13.73 -4.45
C ARG A 175 -28.64 -12.70 -3.71
N ALA A 176 -28.33 -11.41 -3.89
CA ALA A 176 -29.01 -10.31 -3.23
C ALA A 176 -28.78 -9.00 -4.00
N PRO A 177 -29.69 -8.00 -3.89
CA PRO A 177 -29.54 -6.73 -4.61
C PRO A 177 -28.26 -5.94 -4.32
N TRP A 178 -27.63 -6.17 -3.16
CA TRP A 178 -26.41 -5.50 -2.70
C TRP A 178 -25.12 -6.22 -3.11
N ALA A 179 -25.21 -7.45 -3.62
CA ALA A 179 -24.04 -8.27 -3.90
C ALA A 179 -23.20 -7.66 -5.05
N GLY A 180 -21.88 -7.60 -4.87
CA GLY A 180 -20.94 -6.97 -5.81
C GLY A 180 -21.09 -5.45 -5.93
N ARG A 181 -21.85 -4.78 -5.05
CA ARG A 181 -22.04 -3.32 -5.10
C ARG A 181 -21.10 -2.59 -4.15
N ARG A 182 -20.71 -1.38 -4.56
CA ARG A 182 -20.07 -0.41 -3.65
C ARG A 182 -21.13 0.35 -2.87
N ARG A 183 -22.22 0.72 -3.54
CA ARG A 183 -23.36 1.45 -2.96
C ARG A 183 -24.70 0.88 -3.43
N LEU A 184 -25.71 0.96 -2.57
CA LEU A 184 -27.10 0.66 -2.91
C LEU A 184 -27.99 1.78 -2.37
N ASP A 185 -28.76 2.42 -3.24
CA ASP A 185 -29.69 3.51 -2.90
C ASP A 185 -29.04 4.65 -2.07
N GLY A 186 -27.78 4.97 -2.38
CA GLY A 186 -27.00 6.01 -1.68
C GLY A 186 -26.34 5.57 -0.38
N VAL A 187 -26.46 4.29 0.00
CA VAL A 187 -25.85 3.71 1.20
C VAL A 187 -24.65 2.85 0.82
N ASP A 188 -23.53 3.02 1.54
CA ASP A 188 -22.33 2.22 1.34
C ASP A 188 -22.58 0.74 1.72
N VAL A 189 -22.13 -0.18 0.86
CA VAL A 189 -22.18 -1.64 1.07
C VAL A 189 -20.77 -2.22 1.15
N VAL A 190 -19.91 -1.81 0.21
CA VAL A 190 -18.50 -2.24 0.11
C VAL A 190 -18.38 -3.77 -0.02
N ASP A 191 -19.13 -4.40 -0.94
CA ASP A 191 -19.15 -5.86 -1.15
C ASP A 191 -18.03 -6.38 -2.08
N GLY A 192 -16.80 -5.95 -1.85
CA GLY A 192 -15.62 -6.31 -2.63
C GLY A 192 -14.86 -7.51 -2.08
N VAL A 193 -13.94 -8.08 -2.87
CA VAL A 193 -13.16 -9.27 -2.50
C VAL A 193 -12.38 -9.08 -1.19
N VAL A 194 -11.81 -7.90 -0.98
CA VAL A 194 -11.05 -7.52 0.23
C VAL A 194 -11.94 -7.48 1.47
N THR A 195 -13.16 -6.97 1.34
CA THR A 195 -14.01 -6.55 2.47
C THR A 195 -15.14 -7.52 2.80
N ASN A 196 -15.46 -8.47 1.92
CA ASN A 196 -16.44 -9.52 2.20
C ASN A 196 -15.88 -10.95 2.12
N PRO A 197 -15.72 -11.61 0.95
CA PRO A 197 -15.41 -13.03 0.89
C PRO A 197 -14.07 -13.36 1.56
N LEU A 198 -13.01 -12.57 1.31
CA LEU A 198 -11.68 -12.80 1.88
C LEU A 198 -11.37 -11.89 3.09
N ALA A 199 -12.37 -11.23 3.66
CA ALA A 199 -12.23 -10.36 4.83
C ALA A 199 -11.61 -11.06 6.06
N HIS A 200 -11.87 -12.36 6.23
CA HIS A 200 -11.25 -13.15 7.30
C HIS A 200 -9.73 -13.26 7.12
N ALA A 201 -9.23 -13.37 5.89
CA ALA A 201 -7.80 -13.43 5.62
C ALA A 201 -7.12 -12.11 6.00
N VAL A 202 -7.77 -10.98 5.71
CA VAL A 202 -7.33 -9.64 6.11
C VAL A 202 -7.26 -9.49 7.63
N ALA A 203 -8.35 -9.85 8.32
CA ALA A 203 -8.43 -9.77 9.78
C ALA A 203 -7.41 -10.71 10.47
N ALA A 204 -7.23 -11.93 9.95
CA ALA A 204 -6.27 -12.88 10.48
C ALA A 204 -4.82 -12.38 10.36
N ALA A 205 -4.46 -11.76 9.23
CA ALA A 205 -3.12 -11.20 9.03
C ALA A 205 -2.82 -10.04 9.99
N LEU A 206 -3.79 -9.14 10.21
CA LEU A 206 -3.68 -8.05 11.18
C LEU A 206 -3.60 -8.57 12.62
N ARG A 207 -4.33 -9.65 12.94
CA ARG A 207 -4.26 -10.31 14.25
C ARG A 207 -2.90 -10.97 14.48
N ILE A 208 -2.37 -11.69 13.50
CA ILE A 208 -1.03 -12.31 13.57
C ILE A 208 0.05 -11.24 13.74
N ASP A 209 -0.12 -10.09 13.10
CA ASP A 209 0.81 -8.97 13.28
C ASP A 209 0.81 -8.42 14.72
N GLY A 210 -0.36 -8.46 15.36
CA GLY A 210 -0.66 -7.75 16.60
C GLY A 210 -1.24 -6.34 16.39
N SER A 211 -1.31 -5.86 15.15
CA SER A 211 -1.87 -4.54 14.78
C SER A 211 -3.37 -4.62 14.52
N THR A 212 -4.17 -4.71 15.59
CA THR A 212 -5.63 -4.88 15.50
C THR A 212 -6.41 -3.57 15.56
N ARG A 213 -5.81 -2.48 16.06
CA ARG A 213 -6.49 -1.20 16.29
C ARG A 213 -6.30 -0.23 15.12
N ALA A 214 -7.18 0.77 15.04
CA ALA A 214 -7.15 1.73 13.94
C ALA A 214 -5.86 2.58 13.92
N GLU A 215 -5.33 2.88 15.11
CA GLU A 215 -4.07 3.59 15.34
C GLU A 215 -2.82 2.77 14.98
N ASP A 216 -2.94 1.44 14.85
CA ASP A 216 -1.81 0.58 14.49
C ASP A 216 -1.51 0.60 12.99
N VAL A 217 -2.43 1.15 12.18
CA VAL A 217 -2.28 1.25 10.72
C VAL A 217 -1.78 2.63 10.34
N ALA A 218 -0.56 2.70 9.81
CA ALA A 218 0.02 3.93 9.30
C ALA A 218 -0.50 4.26 7.90
N VAL A 219 -0.47 3.28 6.99
CA VAL A 219 -0.87 3.47 5.59
C VAL A 219 -1.50 2.20 5.01
N VAL A 220 -2.47 2.37 4.11
CA VAL A 220 -3.05 1.31 3.28
C VAL A 220 -2.98 1.74 1.82
N GLU A 221 -2.32 0.95 0.99
CA GLU A 221 -2.37 1.04 -0.47
C GLU A 221 -3.32 -0.03 -0.99
N ALA A 222 -4.36 0.36 -1.71
CA ALA A 222 -5.33 -0.57 -2.28
C ALA A 222 -5.38 -0.41 -3.80
N GLU A 223 -5.10 -1.49 -4.52
CA GLU A 223 -5.26 -1.60 -5.97
C GLU A 223 -6.45 -2.50 -6.26
N LEU A 224 -7.52 -1.90 -6.76
CA LEU A 224 -8.82 -2.53 -6.94
C LEU A 224 -9.08 -2.80 -8.42
N PHE A 225 -9.36 -4.05 -8.78
CA PHE A 225 -9.72 -4.44 -10.14
C PHE A 225 -10.99 -5.28 -10.16
N ARG A 226 -11.63 -5.33 -11.34
CA ARG A 226 -12.83 -6.14 -11.57
C ARG A 226 -12.82 -6.82 -12.94
N ALA A 227 -13.14 -8.10 -12.96
CA ALA A 227 -13.39 -8.87 -14.19
C ALA A 227 -14.88 -9.17 -14.40
N ASN A 228 -15.64 -9.32 -13.33
CA ASN A 228 -17.09 -9.42 -13.35
C ASN A 228 -17.74 -8.06 -13.61
N ASP A 229 -18.94 -8.08 -14.19
CA ASP A 229 -19.77 -6.88 -14.37
C ASP A 229 -20.47 -6.49 -13.06
N ILE A 230 -19.66 -6.05 -12.10
CA ILE A 230 -20.07 -5.59 -10.76
C ILE A 230 -19.48 -4.20 -10.50
N GLU A 231 -19.92 -3.52 -9.44
CA GLU A 231 -19.37 -2.20 -9.05
C GLU A 231 -18.13 -2.33 -8.15
N ALA A 232 -18.08 -3.38 -7.32
CA ALA A 232 -17.00 -3.64 -6.37
C ALA A 232 -15.82 -4.37 -7.01
N ASP A 233 -14.75 -4.54 -6.26
CA ASP A 233 -13.57 -5.30 -6.68
C ASP A 233 -13.79 -6.80 -6.53
N ASP A 234 -13.27 -7.57 -7.49
CA ASP A 234 -13.20 -9.03 -7.42
C ASP A 234 -11.77 -9.59 -7.48
N THR A 235 -10.79 -8.73 -7.80
CA THR A 235 -9.37 -9.04 -7.89
C THR A 235 -8.59 -7.83 -7.41
N SER A 236 -7.86 -7.96 -6.31
CA SER A 236 -7.23 -6.83 -5.63
C SER A 236 -5.88 -7.19 -5.05
N SER A 237 -4.97 -6.21 -5.05
CA SER A 237 -3.81 -6.26 -4.18
C SER A 237 -3.88 -5.13 -3.15
N VAL A 238 -3.56 -5.44 -1.90
CA VAL A 238 -3.55 -4.45 -0.81
C VAL A 238 -2.22 -4.55 -0.09
N ARG A 239 -1.59 -3.42 0.20
CA ARG A 239 -0.39 -3.34 1.05
C ARG A 239 -0.66 -2.44 2.23
N ILE A 240 -0.43 -2.97 3.43
CA ILE A 240 -0.61 -2.28 4.70
C ILE A 240 0.77 -2.07 5.30
N ILE A 241 1.02 -0.86 5.78
CA ILE A 241 2.18 -0.54 6.60
C ILE A 241 1.67 -0.19 8.00
N THR A 242 2.11 -0.96 8.98
CA THR A 242 1.76 -0.71 10.38
C THR A 242 2.59 0.42 10.97
N THR A 243 2.18 1.00 12.09
CA THR A 243 2.97 2.02 12.79
C THR A 243 4.29 1.48 13.31
N GLY A 244 4.37 0.17 13.57
CA GLY A 244 5.62 -0.56 13.83
C GLY A 244 6.50 -0.75 12.58
N GLY A 245 6.03 -0.37 11.39
CA GLY A 245 6.76 -0.48 10.13
C GLY A 245 6.67 -1.85 9.46
N ARG A 246 5.90 -2.81 10.00
CA ARG A 246 5.71 -4.12 9.36
C ARG A 246 4.87 -3.97 8.10
N LYS A 247 5.23 -4.72 7.07
CA LYS A 247 4.50 -4.78 5.80
C LYS A 247 3.59 -6.01 5.81
N ILE A 248 2.33 -5.79 5.47
CA ILE A 248 1.35 -6.86 5.21
C ILE A 248 0.86 -6.70 3.78
N ALA A 249 0.99 -7.72 2.94
CA ALA A 249 0.58 -7.66 1.53
C ALA A 249 -0.41 -8.77 1.19
N LEU A 250 -1.49 -8.42 0.50
CA LEU A 250 -2.62 -9.28 0.26
C LEU A 250 -2.91 -9.38 -1.22
N GLY A 251 -2.74 -10.57 -1.80
CA GLY A 251 -3.16 -10.91 -3.16
C GLY A 251 -4.46 -11.69 -3.12
N LEU A 252 -5.56 -11.06 -3.51
CA LEU A 252 -6.91 -11.59 -3.30
C LEU A 252 -7.72 -11.59 -4.60
N THR A 253 -8.39 -12.69 -4.90
CA THR A 253 -9.30 -12.78 -6.04
C THR A 253 -10.42 -13.79 -5.80
N VAL A 254 -11.58 -13.56 -6.42
CA VAL A 254 -12.66 -14.56 -6.59
C VAL A 254 -12.81 -15.05 -8.04
N CYS A 255 -11.83 -14.71 -8.89
CA CYS A 255 -11.76 -15.03 -10.31
C CYS A 255 -10.57 -15.97 -10.61
N ALA A 256 -10.23 -16.85 -9.68
CA ALA A 256 -9.19 -17.87 -9.88
C ALA A 256 -9.65 -18.92 -10.91
N ALA A 257 -8.72 -19.64 -11.52
CA ALA A 257 -9.00 -20.84 -12.29
C ALA A 257 -9.34 -22.02 -11.38
N GLU A 258 -8.64 -22.12 -10.23
CA GLU A 258 -8.90 -23.14 -9.22
C GLU A 258 -9.00 -22.51 -7.82
N ALA A 259 -9.98 -22.96 -7.04
CA ALA A 259 -10.13 -22.50 -5.66
C ALA A 259 -9.01 -23.08 -4.78
N SER A 260 -8.27 -22.21 -4.09
CA SER A 260 -7.29 -22.62 -3.08
C SER A 260 -7.73 -22.24 -1.67
N GLU A 261 -7.24 -22.99 -0.68
CA GLU A 261 -7.40 -22.60 0.71
C GLU A 261 -6.65 -21.29 0.97
N PRO A 262 -7.34 -20.24 1.45
CA PRO A 262 -6.68 -18.98 1.77
C PRO A 262 -5.65 -19.18 2.87
N ARG A 263 -4.52 -18.50 2.71
CA ARG A 263 -3.36 -18.66 3.59
C ARG A 263 -2.80 -17.31 4.01
N VAL A 264 -2.40 -17.21 5.27
CA VAL A 264 -1.58 -16.12 5.81
C VAL A 264 -0.17 -16.65 6.02
N ILE A 265 0.83 -15.95 5.51
CA ILE A 265 2.23 -16.35 5.48
C ILE A 265 3.02 -15.36 6.34
N VAL A 266 3.64 -15.82 7.42
CA VAL A 266 4.57 -15.02 8.23
C VAL A 266 5.97 -15.30 7.73
N HIS A 267 6.63 -14.29 7.18
CA HIS A 267 8.00 -14.40 6.68
C HIS A 267 8.98 -14.02 7.78
N GLY A 268 9.98 -14.86 8.00
CA GLY A 268 11.11 -14.58 8.88
C GLY A 268 12.45 -14.69 8.14
N THR A 269 13.54 -14.24 8.75
CA THR A 269 14.89 -14.31 8.16
C THR A 269 15.38 -15.74 7.92
N ASP A 270 14.90 -16.68 8.72
CA ASP A 270 15.39 -18.06 8.76
C ASP A 270 14.30 -19.10 8.47
N GLY A 271 13.10 -18.64 8.10
CA GLY A 271 11.96 -19.52 7.85
C GLY A 271 10.66 -18.80 7.60
N ARG A 272 9.56 -19.55 7.58
CA ARG A 272 8.20 -19.01 7.49
C ARG A 272 7.16 -19.88 8.15
N VAL A 273 6.03 -19.28 8.48
CA VAL A 273 4.82 -19.96 8.95
C VAL A 273 3.69 -19.73 7.97
N VAL A 274 2.91 -20.76 7.65
CA VAL A 274 1.72 -20.67 6.79
C VAL A 274 0.50 -21.14 7.55
N PHE A 275 -0.45 -20.23 7.76
CA PHE A 275 -1.73 -20.51 8.41
C PHE A 275 -2.86 -20.61 7.39
N ARG A 276 -3.51 -21.78 7.31
CA ARG A 276 -4.73 -22.02 6.53
C ARG A 276 -5.95 -21.97 7.44
N TYR A 277 -6.57 -20.81 7.57
CA TYR A 277 -7.62 -20.57 8.58
C TYR A 277 -8.94 -21.33 8.33
N LYS A 278 -9.13 -21.88 7.13
CA LYS A 278 -10.32 -22.67 6.79
C LYS A 278 -10.22 -24.12 7.28
N THR A 279 -9.00 -24.65 7.35
CA THR A 279 -8.70 -26.02 7.83
C THR A 279 -8.09 -26.02 9.23
N ASP A 280 -7.83 -24.85 9.81
CA ASP A 280 -7.14 -24.70 11.10
C ASP A 280 -5.78 -25.40 11.12
N GLU A 281 -5.00 -25.25 10.06
CA GLU A 281 -3.66 -25.84 9.95
C GLU A 281 -2.57 -24.78 9.91
N VAL A 282 -1.49 -25.03 10.66
CA VAL A 282 -0.27 -24.21 10.68
C VAL A 282 0.89 -25.05 10.19
N ASP A 283 1.48 -24.69 9.05
CA ASP A 283 2.76 -25.23 8.61
C ASP A 283 3.90 -24.33 9.08
N VAL A 284 4.90 -24.90 9.73
CA VAL A 284 6.12 -24.22 10.15
C VAL A 284 7.28 -24.77 9.34
N ASP A 285 8.03 -23.89 8.69
CA ASP A 285 9.29 -24.20 8.01
C ASP A 285 10.37 -23.27 8.59
N GLY A 286 11.05 -23.73 9.64
CA GLY A 286 12.06 -22.93 10.36
C GLY A 286 13.30 -23.74 10.73
N VAL A 287 14.11 -23.20 11.64
CA VAL A 287 15.41 -23.80 12.03
C VAL A 287 15.29 -25.19 12.66
N SER A 288 14.12 -25.53 13.23
CA SER A 288 13.83 -26.85 13.79
C SER A 288 13.30 -27.86 12.76
N GLY A 289 13.20 -27.46 11.48
CA GLY A 289 12.68 -28.25 10.38
C GLY A 289 11.19 -27.99 10.09
N ARG A 290 10.61 -28.84 9.23
CA ARG A 290 9.22 -28.69 8.77
C ARG A 290 8.25 -29.49 9.60
N ARG A 291 7.15 -28.87 10.03
CA ARG A 291 6.02 -29.54 10.68
C ARG A 291 4.68 -28.88 10.35
N THR A 292 3.61 -29.65 10.49
CA THR A 292 2.22 -29.17 10.40
C THR A 292 1.54 -29.41 11.74
N VAL A 293 0.83 -28.39 12.24
CA VAL A 293 0.07 -28.43 13.49
C VAL A 293 -1.40 -28.25 13.15
N ALA A 294 -2.20 -29.28 13.45
CA ALA A 294 -3.66 -29.19 13.39
C ALA A 294 -4.18 -28.47 14.64
N CYS A 295 -5.00 -27.45 14.43
CA CYS A 295 -5.54 -26.58 15.46
C CYS A 295 -7.05 -26.78 15.62
N THR A 296 -7.62 -26.14 16.64
CA THR A 296 -9.06 -26.15 16.89
C THR A 296 -9.60 -24.73 16.92
N THR A 297 -10.84 -24.54 16.49
CA THR A 297 -11.52 -23.25 16.56
C THR A 297 -12.55 -23.21 17.68
N THR A 298 -12.46 -22.17 18.51
CA THR A 298 -13.51 -21.83 19.48
C THR A 298 -14.57 -20.97 18.79
N PRO A 299 -15.86 -21.38 18.78
CA PRO A 299 -16.93 -20.56 18.22
C PRO A 299 -17.06 -19.23 18.97
N LEU A 300 -17.14 -18.11 18.24
CA LEU A 300 -17.17 -16.78 18.86
C LEU A 300 -18.38 -16.57 19.78
N LEU A 301 -19.52 -17.19 19.49
CA LEU A 301 -20.68 -17.14 20.39
C LEU A 301 -20.41 -17.87 21.71
N ALA A 302 -19.72 -19.01 21.68
CA ALA A 302 -19.34 -19.74 22.88
C ALA A 302 -18.32 -18.94 23.70
N ASN A 303 -17.31 -18.36 23.05
CA ASN A 303 -16.36 -17.45 23.71
C ASN A 303 -17.05 -16.22 24.32
N LEU A 304 -18.06 -15.64 23.66
CA LEU A 304 -18.83 -14.53 24.24
C LEU A 304 -19.57 -14.99 25.51
N VAL A 305 -20.19 -16.18 25.50
CA VAL A 305 -20.82 -16.73 26.71
C VAL A 305 -19.80 -16.91 27.83
N ASP A 306 -18.62 -17.46 27.53
CA ASP A 306 -17.54 -17.65 28.50
C ASP A 306 -17.06 -16.32 29.08
N HIS A 307 -16.83 -15.31 28.24
CA HIS A 307 -16.46 -13.95 28.66
C HIS A 307 -17.49 -13.32 29.61
N LEU A 308 -18.78 -13.60 29.42
CA LEU A 308 -19.85 -13.05 30.27
C LEU A 308 -20.03 -13.82 31.58
N HIS A 309 -19.58 -15.08 31.64
CA HIS A 309 -19.51 -15.85 32.87
C HIS A 309 -18.23 -15.60 33.66
N ASP A 310 -17.13 -15.31 32.97
CA ASP A 310 -15.81 -15.05 33.53
C ASP A 310 -15.11 -13.89 32.80
N ALA A 311 -14.93 -12.77 33.50
CA ALA A 311 -14.31 -11.57 32.96
C ALA A 311 -12.82 -11.74 32.62
N ASP A 312 -12.16 -12.79 33.13
CA ASP A 312 -10.77 -13.12 32.80
C ASP A 312 -10.64 -13.79 31.42
N VAL A 313 -11.75 -14.27 30.83
CA VAL A 313 -11.77 -14.79 29.46
C VAL A 313 -11.89 -13.61 28.49
N PRO A 314 -10.89 -13.29 27.66
CA PRO A 314 -10.98 -12.20 26.70
C PRO A 314 -11.91 -12.56 25.53
N LEU A 315 -12.48 -11.54 24.90
CA LEU A 315 -13.11 -11.70 23.59
C LEU A 315 -12.04 -12.01 22.54
N LEU A 316 -12.28 -13.01 21.70
CA LEU A 316 -11.35 -13.40 20.64
C LEU A 316 -11.39 -12.44 19.45
N SER A 317 -12.50 -11.72 19.27
CA SER A 317 -12.70 -10.78 18.18
C SER A 317 -13.52 -9.58 18.66
N SER A 318 -12.97 -8.80 19.59
CA SER A 318 -13.69 -7.63 20.13
C SER A 318 -13.91 -6.56 19.04
N LEU A 319 -14.95 -5.73 19.17
CA LEU A 319 -15.17 -4.60 18.28
C LEU A 319 -13.92 -3.69 18.20
N GLU A 320 -13.28 -3.41 19.34
CA GLU A 320 -12.09 -2.55 19.41
C GLU A 320 -10.91 -3.12 18.59
N ASP A 321 -10.76 -4.45 18.56
CA ASP A 321 -9.70 -5.16 17.81
C ASP A 321 -10.02 -5.32 16.31
N THR A 322 -11.04 -4.63 15.80
CA THR A 322 -11.33 -4.59 14.35
C THR A 322 -10.98 -3.26 13.71
N GLY A 323 -10.44 -2.32 14.47
CA GLY A 323 -10.10 -0.97 13.99
C GLY A 323 -9.14 -0.98 12.80
N ALA A 324 -8.13 -1.85 12.81
CA ALA A 324 -7.19 -1.97 11.70
C ALA A 324 -7.86 -2.48 10.41
N PHE A 325 -8.74 -3.48 10.53
CA PHE A 325 -9.55 -3.94 9.40
C PHE A 325 -10.45 -2.82 8.87
N MET A 326 -11.02 -2.01 9.76
CA MET A 326 -11.85 -0.86 9.35
C MET A 326 -11.05 0.21 8.61
N ARG A 327 -9.74 0.36 8.86
CA ARG A 327 -8.86 1.22 8.06
C ARG A 327 -8.67 0.67 6.64
N VAL A 328 -8.56 -0.65 6.50
CA VAL A 328 -8.50 -1.30 5.17
C VAL A 328 -9.84 -1.15 4.43
N LEU A 329 -10.96 -1.40 5.10
CA LEU A 329 -12.29 -1.22 4.53
C LEU A 329 -12.50 0.22 4.06
N GLU A 330 -12.10 1.20 4.86
CA GLU A 330 -12.20 2.61 4.51
C GLU A 330 -11.37 2.95 3.27
N ALA A 331 -10.14 2.44 3.18
CA ALA A 331 -9.31 2.62 1.99
C ALA A 331 -9.99 2.05 0.73
N VAL A 332 -10.61 0.87 0.82
CA VAL A 332 -11.38 0.27 -0.30
C VAL A 332 -12.62 1.11 -0.64
N ARG A 333 -13.32 1.63 0.38
CA ARG A 333 -14.54 2.44 0.24
C ARG A 333 -14.28 3.78 -0.43
N THR A 334 -13.15 4.43 -0.11
CA THR A 334 -12.80 5.76 -0.62
C THR A 334 -11.89 5.73 -1.84
N ALA A 335 -11.33 4.58 -2.20
CA ALA A 335 -10.57 4.41 -3.43
C ALA A 335 -11.42 4.75 -4.68
N ASP A 336 -10.72 5.03 -5.77
CA ASP A 336 -11.30 5.12 -7.11
C ASP A 336 -12.08 3.85 -7.46
N GLU A 337 -12.95 3.95 -8.46
CA GLU A 337 -13.70 2.79 -8.94
C GLU A 337 -12.75 1.67 -9.38
N PRO A 338 -13.05 0.39 -9.05
CA PRO A 338 -12.20 -0.73 -9.47
C PRO A 338 -11.98 -0.74 -10.98
N ALA A 339 -10.71 -0.76 -11.38
CA ALA A 339 -10.34 -0.71 -12.79
C ALA A 339 -10.76 -2.02 -13.50
N PRO A 340 -11.36 -1.95 -14.69
CA PRO A 340 -11.74 -3.15 -15.42
C PRO A 340 -10.49 -3.90 -15.89
N ILE A 341 -10.47 -5.22 -15.69
CA ILE A 341 -9.43 -6.09 -16.24
C ILE A 341 -9.64 -6.21 -17.77
N PRO A 342 -8.60 -6.05 -18.60
CA PRO A 342 -8.71 -6.19 -20.05
C PRO A 342 -9.32 -7.52 -20.48
N ALA A 343 -10.25 -7.48 -21.44
CA ALA A 343 -11.05 -8.65 -21.85
C ALA A 343 -10.19 -9.81 -22.38
N GLU A 344 -9.01 -9.53 -22.95
CA GLU A 344 -8.04 -10.51 -23.41
C GLU A 344 -7.36 -11.31 -22.29
N LEU A 345 -7.44 -10.84 -21.05
CA LEU A 345 -6.95 -11.51 -19.84
C LEU A 345 -8.07 -12.24 -19.09
N VAL A 346 -9.31 -12.16 -19.58
CA VAL A 346 -10.50 -12.71 -18.92
C VAL A 346 -11.07 -13.87 -19.73
N GLU A 347 -11.22 -15.01 -19.06
CA GLU A 347 -11.81 -16.23 -19.61
C GLU A 347 -13.09 -16.60 -18.83
N TRP A 348 -13.97 -17.39 -19.45
CA TRP A 348 -15.17 -17.90 -18.80
C TRP A 348 -15.00 -19.40 -18.51
N GLY A 349 -15.23 -19.78 -17.26
CA GLY A 349 -15.31 -21.17 -16.81
C GLY A 349 -16.76 -21.59 -16.56
N GLU A 350 -17.03 -22.90 -16.70
CA GLU A 350 -18.29 -23.53 -16.29
C GLU A 350 -18.00 -24.95 -15.79
N ASP A 351 -18.20 -25.16 -14.49
CA ASP A 351 -17.92 -26.41 -13.79
C ASP A 351 -18.98 -26.71 -12.70
N GLU A 352 -18.65 -27.54 -11.70
CA GLU A 352 -19.54 -27.88 -10.59
C GLU A 352 -19.91 -26.67 -9.70
N VAL A 353 -19.07 -25.63 -9.66
CA VAL A 353 -19.35 -24.38 -8.94
C VAL A 353 -20.35 -23.51 -9.72
N GLY A 354 -20.43 -23.71 -11.04
CA GLY A 354 -21.30 -23.00 -11.98
C GLY A 354 -20.52 -22.09 -12.91
N ARG A 355 -21.24 -21.32 -13.74
CA ARG A 355 -20.62 -20.34 -14.64
C ARG A 355 -19.88 -19.26 -13.84
N HIS A 356 -18.60 -19.03 -14.15
CA HIS A 356 -17.74 -18.09 -13.43
C HIS A 356 -16.71 -17.43 -14.36
N VAL A 357 -16.12 -16.34 -13.89
CA VAL A 357 -15.07 -15.59 -14.58
C VAL A 357 -13.70 -16.02 -14.06
N VAL A 358 -12.73 -16.16 -14.95
CA VAL A 358 -11.33 -16.50 -14.64
C VAL A 358 -10.41 -15.41 -15.17
N VAL A 359 -9.51 -14.90 -14.34
CA VAL A 359 -8.44 -13.99 -14.76
C VAL A 359 -7.18 -14.80 -14.99
N ARG A 360 -6.58 -14.67 -16.19
CA ARG A 360 -5.38 -15.44 -16.57
C ARG A 360 -4.22 -15.19 -15.59
N ASP A 361 -3.63 -16.29 -15.13
CA ASP A 361 -2.46 -16.34 -14.25
C ASP A 361 -2.63 -15.57 -12.91
N VAL A 362 -3.86 -15.29 -12.49
CA VAL A 362 -4.10 -14.44 -11.31
C VAL A 362 -3.52 -15.01 -10.03
N GLU A 363 -3.54 -16.34 -9.88
CA GLU A 363 -2.98 -17.03 -8.72
C GLU A 363 -1.47 -16.80 -8.59
N HIS A 364 -0.74 -16.86 -9.71
CA HIS A 364 0.69 -16.57 -9.74
C HIS A 364 0.99 -15.15 -9.22
N TRP A 365 0.18 -14.17 -9.65
CA TRP A 365 0.36 -12.79 -9.21
C TRP A 365 -0.03 -12.59 -7.75
N CYS A 366 -1.09 -13.25 -7.26
CA CYS A 366 -1.46 -13.23 -5.85
C CYS A 366 -0.36 -13.84 -4.97
N ASP A 367 0.26 -14.93 -5.40
CA ASP A 367 1.42 -15.52 -4.71
C ASP A 367 2.59 -14.55 -4.63
N ARG A 368 2.94 -13.90 -5.75
CA ARG A 368 4.01 -12.90 -5.76
C ARG A 368 3.72 -11.71 -4.85
N VAL A 369 2.47 -11.25 -4.76
CA VAL A 369 2.08 -10.19 -3.81
C VAL A 369 2.42 -10.60 -2.37
N ALA A 370 2.05 -11.82 -1.99
CA ALA A 370 2.26 -12.32 -0.64
C ALA A 370 3.73 -12.62 -0.33
N ASP A 371 4.49 -13.16 -1.29
CA ASP A 371 5.90 -13.53 -1.10
C ASP A 371 6.84 -12.32 -1.18
N GLU A 372 6.60 -11.38 -2.10
CA GLU A 372 7.46 -10.22 -2.32
C GLU A 372 7.01 -8.96 -1.55
N LEU A 373 5.86 -9.03 -0.87
CA LEU A 373 5.28 -7.92 -0.08
C LEU A 373 5.07 -6.64 -0.90
N ARG A 374 4.61 -6.81 -2.14
CA ARG A 374 4.46 -5.79 -3.17
C ARG A 374 3.08 -5.87 -3.82
N THR A 375 2.58 -4.75 -4.34
CA THR A 375 1.28 -4.70 -5.03
C THR A 375 1.39 -5.16 -6.49
N PHE A 376 0.25 -5.42 -7.15
CA PHE A 376 0.19 -5.86 -8.55
C PHE A 376 0.90 -4.89 -9.50
N THR A 377 0.66 -3.58 -9.36
CA THR A 377 1.31 -2.55 -10.15
C THR A 377 2.83 -2.64 -10.01
N THR A 378 3.34 -2.69 -8.78
CA THR A 378 4.79 -2.74 -8.59
C THR A 378 5.41 -4.07 -9.03
N LEU A 379 4.64 -5.17 -9.05
CA LEU A 379 5.11 -6.46 -9.56
C LEU A 379 5.05 -6.55 -11.09
N GLY A 380 4.31 -5.65 -11.76
CA GLY A 380 4.12 -5.63 -13.20
C GLY A 380 3.04 -6.59 -13.70
N ALA A 381 1.96 -6.78 -12.92
CA ALA A 381 0.83 -7.61 -13.34
C ALA A 381 0.21 -7.08 -14.65
N PRO A 382 -0.23 -7.94 -15.58
CA PRO A 382 -0.58 -7.53 -16.94
C PRO A 382 -1.84 -6.65 -17.05
N TRP A 383 -2.70 -6.65 -16.03
CA TRP A 383 -3.87 -5.77 -15.93
C TRP A 383 -3.59 -4.47 -15.17
N ALA A 384 -2.45 -4.38 -14.47
CA ALA A 384 -2.08 -3.21 -13.71
C ALA A 384 -1.41 -2.15 -14.61
N PRO A 385 -1.48 -0.86 -14.26
CA PRO A 385 -0.76 0.18 -14.99
C PRO A 385 0.75 -0.12 -15.06
N ALA A 386 1.31 -0.12 -16.27
CA ALA A 386 2.76 -0.26 -16.48
C ALA A 386 3.43 1.12 -16.58
N HIS A 387 4.75 1.18 -16.38
CA HIS A 387 5.54 2.39 -16.67
C HIS A 387 5.39 2.78 -18.14
N GLY A 388 4.83 3.96 -18.39
CA GLY A 388 4.70 4.52 -19.73
C GLY A 388 6.02 5.15 -20.15
N ALA A 389 6.80 4.47 -21.00
CA ALA A 389 7.90 5.13 -21.71
C ALA A 389 7.30 6.15 -22.68
N ILE A 390 7.44 7.43 -22.35
CA ILE A 390 6.85 8.54 -23.12
C ILE A 390 7.86 9.21 -24.06
N ALA A 391 9.16 8.95 -23.89
CA ALA A 391 10.20 9.33 -24.87
C ALA A 391 11.43 8.43 -24.80
N ARG A 392 12.21 8.42 -25.89
CA ARG A 392 13.58 7.89 -25.94
C ARG A 392 14.54 8.96 -26.44
N LEU A 393 15.67 9.09 -25.78
CA LEU A 393 16.73 10.02 -26.13
C LEU A 393 17.84 9.23 -26.82
N SER A 394 18.21 9.68 -28.02
CA SER A 394 19.27 9.05 -28.80
C SER A 394 20.34 10.07 -29.20
N VAL A 395 21.61 9.65 -29.16
CA VAL A 395 22.78 10.44 -29.58
C VAL A 395 23.54 9.63 -30.62
N GLY A 396 23.73 10.18 -31.82
CA GLY A 396 24.44 9.49 -32.90
C GLY A 396 23.84 8.13 -33.29
N GLY A 397 22.51 7.97 -33.15
CA GLY A 397 21.80 6.71 -33.40
C GLY A 397 21.87 5.67 -32.27
N THR A 398 22.49 6.01 -31.14
CA THR A 398 22.54 5.18 -29.93
C THR A 398 21.51 5.66 -28.92
N ASP A 399 20.64 4.77 -28.42
CA ASP A 399 19.69 5.10 -27.35
C ASP A 399 20.46 5.29 -26.02
N VAL A 400 20.44 6.51 -25.49
CA VAL A 400 21.17 6.90 -24.28
C VAL A 400 20.25 7.07 -23.07
N ALA A 401 18.96 7.33 -23.26
CA ALA A 401 18.02 7.34 -22.15
C ALA A 401 16.57 7.02 -22.56
N THR A 402 15.79 6.49 -21.61
CA THR A 402 14.33 6.42 -21.72
C THR A 402 13.70 7.37 -20.72
N TYR A 403 12.70 8.16 -21.15
CA TYR A 403 11.90 9.00 -20.28
C TYR A 403 10.57 8.33 -20.00
N VAL A 404 10.25 8.16 -18.71
CA VAL A 404 9.02 7.52 -18.26
C VAL A 404 8.14 8.53 -17.53
N ASP A 405 6.83 8.32 -17.56
CA ASP A 405 5.83 9.16 -16.89
C ASP A 405 5.71 8.91 -15.37
N GLY A 406 6.27 7.81 -14.88
CA GLY A 406 6.15 7.38 -13.49
C GLY A 406 4.91 6.55 -13.18
N ALA A 407 4.04 6.27 -14.15
CA ALA A 407 3.00 5.26 -14.01
C ALA A 407 3.63 3.91 -13.62
N GLY A 408 2.91 3.01 -12.96
CA GLY A 408 3.52 1.76 -12.48
C GLY A 408 4.31 1.89 -11.17
N THR A 409 4.35 3.09 -10.56
CA THR A 409 5.03 3.33 -9.28
C THR A 409 4.01 3.31 -8.14
N SER A 410 4.40 2.77 -6.97
CA SER A 410 3.58 2.79 -5.76
C SER A 410 3.26 4.23 -5.35
N ALA A 411 2.06 4.45 -4.81
CA ALA A 411 1.66 5.77 -4.31
C ALA A 411 2.60 6.27 -3.20
N LEU A 412 3.09 5.37 -2.34
CA LEU A 412 4.06 5.68 -1.28
C LEU A 412 5.45 6.00 -1.79
N ASP A 413 5.74 5.66 -3.04
CA ASP A 413 7.00 5.98 -3.70
C ASP A 413 6.91 7.29 -4.51
N SER A 414 5.76 8.00 -4.44
CA SER A 414 5.46 9.26 -5.13
C SER A 414 5.73 9.20 -6.63
N PRO A 415 4.76 8.69 -7.43
CA PRO A 415 4.88 8.56 -8.88
C PRO A 415 5.29 9.88 -9.53
N ARG A 416 6.30 9.85 -10.41
CA ARG A 416 6.81 11.05 -11.10
C ARG A 416 7.61 10.74 -12.37
N PRO A 417 7.60 11.65 -13.37
CA PRO A 417 8.43 11.52 -14.55
C PRO A 417 9.92 11.58 -14.24
N HIS A 418 10.69 10.66 -14.82
CA HIS A 418 12.13 10.53 -14.63
C HIS A 418 12.80 9.83 -15.82
N LEU A 419 14.12 9.96 -15.94
CA LEU A 419 14.94 9.24 -16.92
C LEU A 419 15.46 7.92 -16.33
N HIS A 420 15.07 6.79 -16.94
CA HIS A 420 15.67 5.49 -16.70
C HIS A 420 15.31 4.47 -17.80
N PRO A 421 16.26 3.62 -18.25
CA PRO A 421 17.69 3.68 -17.96
C PRO A 421 18.34 4.88 -18.62
N VAL A 422 19.39 5.44 -18.01
CA VAL A 422 20.34 6.36 -18.64
C VAL A 422 21.64 5.60 -18.84
N ARG A 423 22.27 5.72 -20.01
CA ARG A 423 23.44 4.94 -20.41
C ARG A 423 24.56 5.83 -20.95
N THR A 424 25.79 5.37 -20.81
CA THR A 424 26.92 5.88 -21.60
C THR A 424 26.78 5.46 -23.08
N LEU A 425 27.62 5.97 -23.98
CA LEU A 425 27.55 5.59 -25.41
C LEU A 425 27.97 4.12 -25.63
N ALA A 426 28.81 3.54 -24.76
CA ALA A 426 29.08 2.10 -24.78
C ALA A 426 28.00 1.24 -24.10
N GLY A 427 26.91 1.85 -23.62
CA GLY A 427 25.73 1.15 -23.10
C GLY A 427 25.76 0.83 -21.60
N VAL A 428 26.76 1.33 -20.85
CA VAL A 428 26.83 1.13 -19.39
C VAL A 428 25.72 1.93 -18.72
N CYS A 429 24.84 1.25 -17.96
CA CYS A 429 23.75 1.93 -17.26
C CYS A 429 24.29 2.73 -16.08
N VAL A 430 23.91 4.00 -15.99
CA VAL A 430 24.33 4.94 -14.94
C VAL A 430 23.17 5.36 -14.04
N THR A 431 21.99 4.75 -14.19
CA THR A 431 20.85 4.96 -13.28
C THR A 431 20.26 3.66 -12.75
N ASP A 432 19.58 3.77 -11.61
CA ASP A 432 18.84 2.70 -10.96
C ASP A 432 17.47 3.22 -10.48
N VAL A 433 16.47 2.33 -10.38
CA VAL A 433 15.07 2.66 -10.05
C VAL A 433 14.48 1.64 -9.10
N ALA A 434 13.77 2.13 -8.09
CA ALA A 434 13.10 1.35 -7.05
C ALA A 434 13.97 0.23 -6.44
N PRO A 435 15.24 0.50 -6.09
CA PRO A 435 16.07 -0.49 -5.43
C PRO A 435 15.49 -0.85 -4.06
N SER A 436 15.77 -2.07 -3.59
CA SER A 436 15.15 -2.62 -2.37
C SER A 436 15.46 -1.83 -1.09
N ASP A 437 16.56 -1.08 -1.08
CA ASP A 437 16.94 -0.18 0.03
C ASP A 437 16.11 1.10 0.07
N HIS A 438 15.67 1.60 -1.10
CA HIS A 438 14.96 2.87 -1.28
C HIS A 438 14.02 2.79 -2.49
N THR A 439 12.84 2.18 -2.32
CA THR A 439 11.88 1.92 -3.41
C THR A 439 11.38 3.18 -4.11
N TRP A 440 11.46 4.33 -3.44
CA TRP A 440 11.07 5.63 -3.98
C TRP A 440 12.16 6.34 -4.77
N HIS A 441 13.37 5.80 -4.90
CA HIS A 441 14.40 6.40 -5.76
C HIS A 441 14.14 6.08 -7.23
N ALA A 442 14.13 7.11 -8.07
CA ALA A 442 13.69 7.01 -9.46
C ALA A 442 14.68 7.70 -10.41
N GLY A 443 15.69 6.96 -10.88
CA GLY A 443 16.56 7.36 -11.97
C GLY A 443 17.13 8.79 -11.83
N VAL A 444 16.86 9.63 -12.83
CA VAL A 444 17.20 11.07 -12.82
C VAL A 444 15.98 11.94 -13.00
N GLY A 445 15.83 12.94 -12.15
CA GLY A 445 14.76 13.93 -12.26
C GLY A 445 14.78 14.95 -11.14
N LEU A 446 13.64 15.63 -10.96
CA LEU A 446 13.37 16.51 -9.83
C LEU A 446 12.46 15.79 -8.83
N ALA A 447 12.81 15.81 -7.56
CA ALA A 447 12.00 15.25 -6.48
C ALA A 447 12.21 16.08 -5.20
N VAL A 448 11.16 16.37 -4.46
CA VAL A 448 11.24 17.17 -3.22
C VAL A 448 10.43 16.48 -2.14
N GLN A 449 11.01 16.31 -0.95
CA GLN A 449 10.38 15.56 0.14
C GLN A 449 9.28 16.36 0.84
N ASP A 450 9.35 17.68 0.85
CA ASP A 450 8.36 18.53 1.51
C ASP A 450 7.92 19.64 0.56
N VAL A 451 6.69 19.53 0.04
CA VAL A 451 6.05 20.51 -0.83
C VAL A 451 4.77 20.94 -0.13
N ASP A 452 4.85 22.04 0.61
CA ASP A 452 3.79 22.56 1.47
C ASP A 452 3.19 21.50 2.42
N GLY A 453 4.06 20.69 3.04
CA GLY A 453 3.69 19.61 3.95
C GLY A 453 3.39 18.27 3.28
N ASN A 454 3.44 18.19 1.95
CA ASN A 454 3.19 16.96 1.17
C ASN A 454 4.51 16.33 0.71
N ASN A 455 4.57 15.00 0.72
CA ASN A 455 5.76 14.26 0.29
C ASN A 455 5.69 13.89 -1.19
N LEU A 456 6.53 14.52 -2.03
CA LEU A 456 6.63 14.25 -3.47
C LEU A 456 7.96 13.56 -3.85
N TRP A 457 8.69 13.06 -2.85
CA TRP A 457 9.90 12.25 -3.02
C TRP A 457 9.60 10.75 -2.87
N GLY A 458 8.65 10.41 -2.00
CA GLY A 458 8.31 9.06 -1.60
C GLY A 458 8.96 8.62 -0.29
N GLY A 459 8.60 7.43 0.18
CA GLY A 459 9.13 6.84 1.41
C GLY A 459 8.63 7.52 2.68
N ARG A 460 9.38 7.38 3.78
CA ARG A 460 8.99 7.97 5.07
C ARG A 460 9.22 9.49 5.08
N THR A 461 8.30 10.22 5.69
CA THR A 461 8.43 11.65 5.92
C THR A 461 9.20 11.90 7.21
N TYR A 462 10.17 12.83 7.18
CA TYR A 462 10.91 13.19 8.38
C TYR A 462 10.10 14.20 9.19
N LEU A 463 9.85 13.87 10.46
CA LEU A 463 9.13 14.74 11.39
C LEU A 463 10.07 15.22 12.50
N PRO A 464 10.13 16.55 12.78
CA PRO A 464 10.90 17.07 13.90
C PRO A 464 10.56 16.36 15.22
N GLY A 465 11.58 15.87 15.93
CA GLY A 465 11.42 15.17 17.21
C GLY A 465 10.82 13.76 17.15
N ARG A 466 10.37 13.29 15.97
CA ARG A 466 9.84 11.93 15.77
C ARG A 466 10.65 11.08 14.79
N GLY A 467 11.44 11.72 13.92
CA GLY A 467 12.22 11.04 12.90
C GLY A 467 11.38 10.58 11.70
N TYR A 468 11.88 9.59 10.97
CA TYR A 468 11.24 9.05 9.76
C TYR A 468 9.99 8.24 10.09
N THR A 469 8.84 8.76 9.66
CA THR A 469 7.51 8.19 9.95
C THR A 469 6.73 7.96 8.66
N TRP A 470 6.03 6.83 8.56
CA TRP A 470 5.07 6.61 7.48
C TRP A 470 3.82 7.47 7.72
N ARG A 471 3.42 8.25 6.72
CA ARG A 471 2.18 9.03 6.72
C ARG A 471 1.46 8.84 5.39
N PRO A 472 0.14 9.10 5.33
CA PRO A 472 -0.61 9.17 4.08
C PRO A 472 -0.50 10.59 3.46
N ASP A 473 0.73 11.07 3.24
CA ASP A 473 1.02 12.43 2.76
C ASP A 473 1.66 12.46 1.36
N HIS A 474 1.68 11.33 0.67
CA HIS A 474 2.36 11.15 -0.61
C HIS A 474 1.60 11.78 -1.78
N GLY A 475 2.20 12.81 -2.35
CA GLY A 475 1.78 13.40 -3.62
C GLY A 475 2.41 12.70 -4.82
N ARG A 476 2.16 13.28 -6.00
CA ARG A 476 2.70 12.80 -7.30
C ARG A 476 3.03 13.96 -8.23
N ILE A 477 3.85 13.70 -9.24
CA ILE A 477 4.09 14.63 -10.35
C ILE A 477 3.51 13.98 -11.60
N THR A 478 2.64 14.67 -12.32
CA THR A 478 1.97 14.14 -13.52
C THR A 478 2.46 14.83 -14.79
N HIS A 479 2.67 14.06 -15.85
CA HIS A 479 2.90 14.59 -17.20
C HIS A 479 1.59 15.11 -17.79
N GLU A 480 1.56 16.40 -18.13
CA GLU A 480 0.38 17.10 -18.68
C GLU A 480 0.48 17.32 -20.20
N GLY A 481 1.52 16.76 -20.83
CA GLY A 481 1.76 16.82 -22.27
C GLY A 481 3.05 17.54 -22.67
N TRP A 482 3.55 17.20 -23.85
CA TRP A 482 4.64 17.90 -24.51
C TRP A 482 4.20 19.30 -24.99
N VAL A 483 5.04 20.29 -24.72
CA VAL A 483 5.03 21.61 -25.36
C VAL A 483 5.80 21.54 -26.67
N GLU A 484 6.93 20.84 -26.63
CA GLU A 484 7.79 20.55 -27.76
C GLU A 484 8.11 19.06 -27.72
N GLU A 485 7.68 18.36 -28.77
CA GLU A 485 7.88 16.92 -28.91
C GLU A 485 9.39 16.58 -28.97
N PRO A 486 9.80 15.43 -28.41
CA PRO A 486 11.19 14.99 -28.47
C PRO A 486 11.70 14.89 -29.91
N SER A 487 12.71 15.70 -30.26
CA SER A 487 13.37 15.58 -31.56
C SER A 487 14.22 14.31 -31.61
N GLY A 488 14.02 13.49 -32.64
CA GLY A 488 14.75 12.23 -32.82
C GLY A 488 14.06 10.95 -32.33
N ALA A 489 12.79 11.02 -31.90
CA ALA A 489 11.94 9.82 -31.83
C ALA A 489 11.93 9.12 -33.21
N ALA A 490 12.07 7.79 -33.22
CA ALA A 490 12.36 7.01 -34.43
C ALA A 490 11.62 7.52 -35.68
N PRO A 491 12.33 7.82 -36.79
CA PRO A 491 11.67 8.26 -38.01
C PRO A 491 10.73 7.15 -38.52
N PRO A 492 9.58 7.45 -39.18
CA PRO A 492 9.01 6.48 -40.10
C PRO A 492 10.10 6.11 -41.11
N ALA A 493 10.29 4.81 -41.35
CA ALA A 493 11.40 4.25 -42.12
C ALA A 493 11.81 5.13 -43.33
N GLY A 494 12.99 5.77 -43.27
CA GLY A 494 13.63 6.38 -44.45
C GLY A 494 14.17 7.81 -44.39
N GLY A 495 14.34 8.45 -43.23
CA GLY A 495 14.96 9.79 -43.15
C GLY A 495 16.18 9.83 -42.22
N ALA A 496 17.33 10.29 -42.72
CA ALA A 496 18.53 10.54 -41.91
C ALA A 496 18.45 11.92 -41.24
N ALA A 497 18.65 11.98 -39.92
CA ALA A 497 18.69 13.22 -39.14
C ALA A 497 20.10 13.84 -39.12
N ASP A 498 20.16 15.16 -38.98
CA ASP A 498 21.39 15.98 -38.95
C ASP A 498 22.13 15.84 -37.60
N PRO A 499 23.44 15.48 -37.58
CA PRO A 499 24.25 15.35 -36.36
C PRO A 499 24.65 16.68 -35.68
N ALA A 500 24.43 17.84 -36.31
CA ALA A 500 25.03 19.11 -35.86
C ALA A 500 24.18 19.91 -34.86
N THR A 501 22.91 19.57 -34.69
CA THR A 501 22.01 20.23 -33.73
C THR A 501 21.61 19.24 -32.65
N GLY A 502 22.03 19.50 -31.40
CA GLY A 502 21.56 18.74 -30.25
C GLY A 502 20.03 18.65 -30.20
N ALA A 503 19.50 17.62 -29.56
CA ALA A 503 18.07 17.38 -29.47
C ALA A 503 17.48 18.02 -28.20
N ARG A 504 16.17 18.25 -28.23
CA ARG A 504 15.43 19.00 -27.21
C ARG A 504 14.01 18.46 -27.09
N ALA A 505 13.48 18.52 -25.87
CA ALA A 505 12.08 18.30 -25.57
C ALA A 505 11.63 19.27 -24.47
N VAL A 506 10.36 19.69 -24.49
CA VAL A 506 9.77 20.54 -23.45
C VAL A 506 8.42 19.98 -23.07
N GLU A 507 8.16 19.83 -21.78
CA GLU A 507 6.89 19.33 -21.26
C GLU A 507 6.30 20.24 -20.18
N ARG A 508 5.00 20.06 -19.93
CA ARG A 508 4.32 20.58 -18.75
C ARG A 508 4.08 19.44 -17.76
N LEU A 509 4.34 19.71 -16.48
CA LEU A 509 4.03 18.81 -15.39
C LEU A 509 3.18 19.52 -14.33
N ALA A 510 2.41 18.75 -13.57
CA ALA A 510 1.70 19.23 -12.39
C ALA A 510 2.17 18.47 -11.14
N TRP A 511 2.50 19.21 -10.09
CA TRP A 511 2.87 18.68 -8.77
C TRP A 511 1.61 18.65 -7.93
N ARG A 512 1.18 17.47 -7.51
CA ARG A 512 -0.13 17.25 -6.90
C ARG A 512 -0.01 16.70 -5.50
N ALA A 513 -0.83 17.23 -4.60
CA ALA A 513 -1.05 16.69 -3.27
C ALA A 513 -1.75 15.31 -3.34
N PRO A 514 -1.81 14.56 -2.22
CA PRO A 514 -2.46 13.24 -2.18
C PRO A 514 -3.92 13.26 -2.66
N ASP A 515 -4.66 14.32 -2.36
CA ASP A 515 -6.05 14.55 -2.77
C ASP A 515 -6.22 14.98 -4.23
N GLY A 516 -5.11 15.12 -4.97
CA GLY A 516 -5.08 15.51 -6.38
C GLY A 516 -5.02 17.03 -6.62
N ALA A 517 -5.09 17.86 -5.58
CA ALA A 517 -4.95 19.30 -5.71
C ALA A 517 -3.59 19.68 -6.30
N VAL A 518 -3.57 20.62 -7.25
CA VAL A 518 -2.31 21.10 -7.85
C VAL A 518 -1.64 22.07 -6.89
N LEU A 519 -0.43 21.74 -6.46
CA LEU A 519 0.44 22.56 -5.63
C LEU A 519 1.29 23.49 -6.51
N LEU A 520 1.95 22.93 -7.52
CA LEU A 520 2.80 23.66 -8.47
C LEU A 520 2.55 23.16 -9.89
N THR A 521 2.84 24.02 -10.85
CA THR A 521 3.06 23.62 -12.23
C THR A 521 4.55 23.71 -12.55
N GLU A 522 5.02 22.86 -13.46
CA GLU A 522 6.41 22.85 -13.90
C GLU A 522 6.46 22.86 -15.43
N THR A 523 7.33 23.68 -16.00
CA THR A 523 7.80 23.51 -17.37
C THR A 523 9.19 22.91 -17.31
N ARG A 524 9.36 21.70 -17.86
CA ARG A 524 10.64 21.00 -17.87
C ARG A 524 11.20 20.96 -19.29
N THR A 525 12.45 21.38 -19.44
CA THR A 525 13.20 21.29 -20.69
C THR A 525 14.30 20.24 -20.55
N LEU A 526 14.33 19.28 -21.47
CA LEU A 526 15.43 18.33 -21.62
C LEU A 526 16.21 18.68 -22.89
N THR A 527 17.54 18.64 -22.82
CA THR A 527 18.41 18.77 -23.99
C THR A 527 19.47 17.68 -23.97
N TRP A 528 19.84 17.12 -25.12
CA TRP A 528 20.92 16.13 -25.18
C TRP A 528 21.71 16.22 -26.48
N ALA A 529 23.03 16.07 -26.37
CA ALA A 529 23.94 16.18 -27.51
C ALA A 529 25.20 15.34 -27.30
N ALA A 530 25.86 15.00 -28.41
CA ALA A 530 27.19 14.41 -28.35
C ALA A 530 28.20 15.40 -27.75
N ALA A 531 29.16 14.88 -27.00
CA ALA A 531 30.26 15.64 -26.41
C ALA A 531 31.59 14.90 -26.62
N PRO A 532 32.75 15.57 -26.57
CA PRO A 532 34.03 14.93 -26.85
C PRO A 532 34.32 13.69 -26.00
N GLU A 533 33.92 13.72 -24.72
CA GLU A 533 34.15 12.65 -23.75
C GLU A 533 32.96 11.67 -23.60
N GLY A 534 31.87 11.86 -24.35
CA GLY A 534 30.65 11.08 -24.22
C GLY A 534 29.42 11.82 -24.77
N TRP A 535 28.44 12.09 -23.93
CA TRP A 535 27.30 12.93 -24.28
C TRP A 535 26.86 13.80 -23.11
N GLU A 536 26.23 14.93 -23.40
CA GLU A 536 25.77 15.89 -22.39
C GLU A 536 24.24 15.88 -22.31
N LEU A 537 23.72 15.82 -21.08
CA LEU A 537 22.31 16.00 -20.72
C LEU A 537 22.13 17.38 -20.08
N GLY A 538 21.16 18.14 -20.55
CA GLY A 538 20.64 19.31 -19.88
C GLY A 538 19.24 19.04 -19.33
N LEU A 539 18.97 19.49 -18.11
CA LEU A 539 17.66 19.44 -17.48
C LEU A 539 17.39 20.81 -16.84
N GLU A 540 16.35 21.48 -17.29
CA GLU A 540 15.87 22.73 -16.70
C GLU A 540 14.43 22.54 -16.23
N SER A 541 14.16 22.98 -15.00
CA SER A 541 12.84 22.98 -14.37
C SER A 541 12.48 24.40 -13.96
N VAL A 542 11.32 24.87 -14.44
CA VAL A 542 10.71 26.14 -14.03
C VAL A 542 9.43 25.84 -13.26
N LEU A 543 9.47 26.04 -11.95
CA LEU A 543 8.33 25.81 -11.04
C LEU A 543 7.53 27.09 -10.83
N THR A 544 6.21 26.99 -10.92
CA THR A 544 5.27 28.09 -10.72
C THR A 544 4.19 27.71 -9.73
N ALA A 545 3.94 28.61 -8.77
CA ALA A 545 2.83 28.52 -7.84
C ALA A 545 1.67 29.39 -8.36
N ASP A 546 0.47 28.80 -8.38
CA ASP A 546 -0.75 29.52 -8.70
C ASP A 546 -1.47 29.89 -7.40
N GLY A 547 -1.87 31.16 -7.26
CA GLY A 547 -2.65 31.63 -6.12
C GLY A 547 -1.82 31.97 -4.89
N ALA A 548 -1.38 30.98 -4.11
CA ALA A 548 -0.67 31.17 -2.83
C ALA A 548 0.82 30.76 -2.93
N PRO A 549 1.72 31.34 -2.10
CA PRO A 549 3.09 30.87 -2.00
C PRO A 549 3.16 29.40 -1.56
N VAL A 550 4.07 28.65 -2.18
CA VAL A 550 4.31 27.22 -1.88
C VAL A 550 5.72 27.05 -1.34
N THR A 551 5.85 26.32 -0.24
CA THR A 551 7.14 26.07 0.41
C THR A 551 7.72 24.74 -0.07
N LEU A 552 9.01 24.75 -0.44
CA LEU A 552 9.81 23.58 -0.79
C LEU A 552 10.85 23.35 0.30
N GLY A 553 10.73 22.24 1.01
CA GLY A 553 11.60 21.84 2.11
C GLY A 553 12.30 20.50 1.90
N SER A 554 13.01 20.09 2.93
CA SER A 554 13.71 18.82 3.02
C SER A 554 13.72 18.34 4.49
N PRO A 555 14.20 17.13 4.79
CA PRO A 555 14.50 16.78 6.17
C PRO A 555 15.44 17.77 6.84
N GLY A 556 16.40 18.34 6.10
CA GLY A 556 17.31 19.38 6.57
C GLY A 556 16.59 20.58 7.15
N THR A 557 15.64 21.13 6.38
CA THR A 557 14.80 22.26 6.83
C THR A 557 13.86 21.86 7.97
N ASN A 558 13.56 20.57 8.11
CA ASN A 558 12.77 20.00 9.20
C ASN A 558 13.63 19.52 10.39
N GLY A 559 14.90 19.92 10.45
CA GLY A 559 15.79 19.71 11.62
C GLY A 559 16.67 18.47 11.57
N ARG A 560 16.70 17.73 10.44
CA ARG A 560 17.67 16.64 10.22
C ARG A 560 18.96 17.20 9.63
N GLU A 561 19.96 17.48 10.48
CA GLU A 561 21.29 17.91 10.03
C GLU A 561 21.85 16.99 8.92
N GLY A 562 22.39 17.59 7.84
CA GLY A 562 22.89 16.87 6.66
C GLY A 562 21.80 16.15 5.82
N GLY A 563 20.52 16.40 6.12
CA GLY A 563 19.36 15.80 5.47
C GLY A 563 18.82 16.58 4.27
N GLY A 564 19.64 17.38 3.59
CA GLY A 564 19.19 18.30 2.52
C GLY A 564 18.84 17.65 1.17
N TYR A 565 18.46 16.37 1.12
CA TYR A 565 18.04 15.78 -0.14
C TYR A 565 16.68 16.34 -0.59
N GLY A 566 16.60 16.68 -1.87
CA GLY A 566 15.47 17.37 -2.49
C GLY A 566 15.98 18.31 -3.58
N GLY A 567 15.23 18.46 -4.67
CA GLY A 567 15.68 19.11 -5.89
C GLY A 567 16.09 18.09 -6.95
N PHE A 568 17.17 18.36 -7.68
CA PHE A 568 17.70 17.42 -8.66
C PHE A 568 18.29 16.22 -7.96
N PHE A 569 18.00 15.02 -8.46
CA PHE A 569 18.58 13.80 -7.92
C PHE A 569 18.89 12.79 -9.03
N TRP A 570 20.01 12.11 -8.85
CA TRP A 570 20.52 11.05 -9.70
C TRP A 570 20.77 9.82 -8.81
N ARG A 571 19.91 8.82 -8.92
CA ARG A 571 20.15 7.50 -8.32
C ARG A 571 21.02 6.67 -9.24
N LEU A 572 22.21 6.30 -8.78
CA LEU A 572 23.13 5.43 -9.51
C LEU A 572 22.90 3.95 -9.15
N PRO A 573 23.30 3.01 -10.02
CA PRO A 573 23.36 1.59 -9.67
C PRO A 573 24.46 1.31 -8.64
N ALA A 574 24.39 0.14 -8.02
CA ALA A 574 25.45 -0.36 -7.15
C ALA A 574 26.82 -0.28 -7.87
N CYS A 575 27.80 0.32 -7.21
CA CYS A 575 29.11 0.57 -7.78
C CYS A 575 30.19 0.54 -6.68
N ARG A 576 31.45 0.40 -7.12
CA ARG A 576 32.63 0.34 -6.26
C ARG A 576 33.69 1.32 -6.72
N ASP A 577 34.74 1.47 -5.90
CA ASP A 577 35.90 2.31 -6.19
C ASP A 577 35.50 3.76 -6.52
N VAL A 578 34.48 4.27 -5.83
CA VAL A 578 33.88 5.57 -6.11
C VAL A 578 34.85 6.71 -5.79
N ASP A 579 34.96 7.62 -6.75
CA ASP A 579 35.78 8.82 -6.69
C ASP A 579 34.88 10.03 -6.96
N VAL A 580 34.45 10.69 -5.88
CA VAL A 580 33.63 11.90 -5.92
C VAL A 580 34.46 13.12 -5.54
N ARG A 581 34.31 14.22 -6.28
CA ARG A 581 35.12 15.43 -6.07
C ARG A 581 34.49 16.71 -6.63
N THR A 582 34.95 17.83 -6.11
CA THR A 582 34.79 19.16 -6.67
C THR A 582 36.15 19.70 -7.12
N ALA A 583 36.25 21.01 -7.40
CA ALA A 583 37.54 21.65 -7.64
C ALA A 583 38.45 21.69 -6.40
N GLY A 584 37.86 21.71 -5.19
CA GLY A 584 38.59 21.86 -3.92
C GLY A 584 38.60 20.63 -3.04
N ASP A 585 37.56 19.79 -3.12
CA ASP A 585 37.27 18.73 -2.16
C ASP A 585 37.18 17.37 -2.84
N ALA A 586 37.43 16.29 -2.09
CA ALA A 586 37.34 14.92 -2.59
C ALA A 586 36.89 13.95 -1.49
N GLY A 587 36.07 12.96 -1.88
CA GLY A 587 35.43 12.00 -0.97
C GLY A 587 34.06 12.48 -0.48
N GLU A 588 33.20 11.54 -0.07
CA GLU A 588 31.81 11.83 0.31
C GLU A 588 31.73 12.90 1.41
N GLU A 589 32.45 12.71 2.52
CA GLU A 589 32.37 13.58 3.69
C GLU A 589 32.76 15.03 3.38
N ALA A 590 33.80 15.23 2.57
CA ALA A 590 34.28 16.56 2.23
C ALA A 590 33.44 17.25 1.15
N VAL A 591 32.72 16.50 0.32
CA VAL A 591 31.91 17.05 -0.78
C VAL A 591 30.45 17.27 -0.37
N HIS A 592 29.91 16.43 0.52
CA HIS A 592 28.53 16.50 0.96
C HIS A 592 28.23 17.82 1.69
N GLY A 593 27.27 18.59 1.18
CA GLY A 593 26.90 19.90 1.70
C GLY A 593 27.76 21.07 1.21
N THR A 594 28.74 20.82 0.33
CA THR A 594 29.55 21.90 -0.24
C THR A 594 28.82 22.61 -1.38
N VAL A 595 29.08 23.91 -1.52
CA VAL A 595 28.68 24.71 -2.67
C VAL A 595 29.87 24.80 -3.63
N ALA A 596 29.76 24.16 -4.78
CA ALA A 596 30.82 24.12 -5.80
C ALA A 596 30.22 24.20 -7.20
N PRO A 597 30.92 24.83 -8.18
CA PRO A 597 30.37 25.04 -9.52
C PRO A 597 30.10 23.74 -10.30
N TRP A 598 30.79 22.66 -9.94
CA TRP A 598 30.61 21.34 -10.53
C TRP A 598 30.99 20.24 -9.55
N LEU A 599 30.48 19.03 -9.82
CA LEU A 599 30.79 17.80 -9.11
C LEU A 599 31.13 16.69 -10.12
N GLY A 600 32.25 16.01 -9.90
CA GLY A 600 32.66 14.84 -10.66
C GLY A 600 32.42 13.57 -9.85
N TRP A 601 31.91 12.52 -10.51
CA TRP A 601 31.72 11.19 -9.96
C TRP A 601 32.28 10.15 -10.93
N SER A 602 33.29 9.41 -10.53
CA SER A 602 33.82 8.27 -11.30
C SER A 602 33.70 6.99 -10.48
N ALA A 603 33.19 5.92 -11.08
CA ALA A 603 32.98 4.67 -10.36
C ALA A 603 33.11 3.46 -11.30
N THR A 604 33.25 2.28 -10.69
CA THR A 604 33.21 1.00 -11.40
C THR A 604 31.88 0.33 -11.12
N THR A 605 31.05 0.20 -12.15
CA THR A 605 29.79 -0.55 -12.11
C THR A 605 30.04 -2.02 -12.46
N GLU A 606 29.02 -2.87 -12.39
CA GLU A 606 29.11 -4.24 -12.89
C GLU A 606 29.42 -4.30 -14.39
N ALA A 607 28.84 -3.38 -15.17
CA ALA A 607 28.98 -3.35 -16.62
C ALA A 607 30.21 -2.58 -17.13
N GLY A 608 30.89 -1.82 -16.26
CA GLY A 608 32.11 -1.09 -16.63
C GLY A 608 32.36 0.17 -15.81
N ASP A 609 33.49 0.79 -16.11
CA ASP A 609 33.87 2.10 -15.55
C ASP A 609 33.05 3.22 -16.19
N VAL A 610 32.67 4.21 -15.37
CA VAL A 610 31.87 5.36 -15.81
C VAL A 610 32.36 6.64 -15.15
N THR A 611 32.08 7.78 -15.80
CA THR A 611 32.26 9.10 -15.22
C THR A 611 31.06 9.99 -15.51
N LEU A 612 30.54 10.63 -14.46
CA LEU A 612 29.56 11.70 -14.54
C LEU A 612 30.21 13.01 -14.09
N VAL A 613 29.93 14.11 -14.79
CA VAL A 613 30.31 15.46 -14.34
C VAL A 613 29.09 16.35 -14.40
N LEU A 614 28.68 16.91 -13.27
CA LEU A 614 27.46 17.68 -13.10
C LEU A 614 27.81 19.14 -12.77
N ALA A 615 27.03 20.08 -13.28
CA ALA A 615 27.15 21.51 -12.97
C ALA A 615 25.79 22.18 -12.95
N GLY A 616 25.64 23.18 -12.06
CA GLY A 616 24.54 24.13 -12.12
C GLY A 616 24.72 25.05 -13.33
N ALA A 617 23.72 25.13 -14.20
CA ALA A 617 23.78 25.90 -15.44
C ALA A 617 23.45 27.39 -15.24
N THR A 618 22.99 27.78 -14.04
CA THR A 618 22.77 29.18 -13.63
C THR A 618 23.46 29.47 -12.29
N PRO A 619 23.77 30.74 -11.97
CA PRO A 619 24.32 31.12 -10.67
C PRO A 619 23.45 30.68 -9.49
N GLU A 620 22.13 30.74 -9.63
CA GLU A 620 21.19 30.32 -8.58
C GLU A 620 21.26 28.81 -8.36
N THR A 621 21.39 28.02 -9.44
CA THR A 621 21.50 26.55 -9.32
C THR A 621 22.88 26.15 -8.79
N ALA A 622 23.94 26.86 -9.18
CA ALA A 622 25.30 26.61 -8.68
C ALA A 622 25.51 27.01 -7.22
N ALA A 623 24.56 27.74 -6.61
CA ALA A 623 24.56 28.09 -5.20
C ALA A 623 23.92 27.00 -4.31
N ASP A 624 23.19 26.04 -4.90
CA ASP A 624 22.63 24.91 -4.16
C ASP A 624 23.77 23.98 -3.68
N PRO A 625 23.76 23.52 -2.41
CA PRO A 625 24.74 22.56 -1.93
C PRO A 625 24.62 21.19 -2.61
N TRP A 626 25.76 20.51 -2.82
CA TRP A 626 25.77 19.14 -3.33
C TRP A 626 25.35 18.14 -2.25
N PHE A 627 24.30 17.36 -2.50
CA PHE A 627 23.94 16.20 -1.70
C PHE A 627 24.60 14.95 -2.31
N VAL A 628 25.59 14.38 -1.62
CA VAL A 628 26.30 13.18 -2.08
C VAL A 628 26.13 12.03 -1.10
N ARG A 629 25.86 10.83 -1.62
CA ARG A 629 25.97 9.58 -0.87
C ARG A 629 26.77 8.58 -1.68
N VAL A 630 27.77 7.97 -1.05
CA VAL A 630 28.54 6.83 -1.56
C VAL A 630 28.27 5.64 -0.64
N SER A 631 28.42 5.85 0.66
CA SER A 631 28.10 4.89 1.71
C SER A 631 26.58 4.75 1.88
N GLY A 632 26.13 3.52 2.12
CA GLY A 632 24.71 3.17 2.17
C GLY A 632 24.12 3.01 0.77
N TYR A 633 24.17 4.07 -0.04
CA TYR A 633 23.78 4.00 -1.44
C TYR A 633 24.44 5.06 -2.32
N PRO A 634 24.62 4.80 -3.63
CA PRO A 634 25.21 5.77 -4.54
C PRO A 634 24.15 6.74 -5.08
N GLY A 635 24.30 8.03 -4.76
CA GLY A 635 23.35 9.07 -5.15
C GLY A 635 23.98 10.45 -5.18
N ILE A 636 23.60 11.25 -6.17
CA ILE A 636 24.04 12.64 -6.35
C ILE A 636 22.79 13.51 -6.41
N GLY A 637 22.77 14.63 -5.69
CA GLY A 637 21.71 15.61 -5.80
C GLY A 637 22.21 17.03 -5.64
N SER A 638 21.38 17.97 -6.09
CA SER A 638 21.54 19.40 -5.87
C SER A 638 20.47 19.82 -4.88
N ALA A 639 20.87 20.10 -3.64
CA ALA A 639 19.97 20.34 -2.54
C ALA A 639 19.26 21.69 -2.69
N LEU A 640 18.01 21.64 -3.13
CA LEU A 640 17.20 22.84 -3.31
C LEU A 640 16.96 23.57 -1.98
N ALA A 641 16.78 22.81 -0.90
CA ALA A 641 16.47 23.32 0.43
C ALA A 641 17.35 22.60 1.46
N TRP A 642 18.54 23.15 1.75
CA TRP A 642 19.51 22.54 2.66
C TRP A 642 19.20 22.83 4.13
N GLU A 643 19.22 24.12 4.50
CA GLU A 643 18.94 24.62 5.86
C GLU A 643 17.61 25.37 5.94
N GLU A 644 17.31 26.18 4.91
CA GLU A 644 16.09 26.98 4.84
C GLU A 644 15.17 26.49 3.69
N PRO A 645 13.85 26.49 3.89
CA PRO A 645 12.92 26.21 2.81
C PRO A 645 12.98 27.26 1.69
N VAL A 646 12.81 26.83 0.45
CA VAL A 646 12.66 27.72 -0.71
C VAL A 646 11.18 28.00 -0.95
N VAL A 647 10.82 29.26 -1.16
CA VAL A 647 9.42 29.65 -1.39
C VAL A 647 9.20 30.00 -2.86
N VAL A 648 8.29 29.28 -3.53
CA VAL A 648 7.80 29.63 -4.86
C VAL A 648 6.64 30.62 -4.69
N THR A 649 6.86 31.88 -5.09
CA THR A 649 5.85 32.94 -4.93
C THR A 649 5.05 33.11 -6.23
N PRO A 650 3.71 33.28 -6.18
CA PRO A 650 2.91 33.55 -7.36
C PRO A 650 3.45 34.71 -8.20
N GLY A 651 3.59 34.48 -9.51
CA GLY A 651 4.17 35.44 -10.45
C GLY A 651 5.70 35.56 -10.43
N THR A 652 6.40 34.82 -9.55
CA THR A 652 7.86 34.74 -9.51
C THR A 652 8.29 33.27 -9.60
N PRO A 653 8.51 32.75 -10.83
CA PRO A 653 8.90 31.35 -11.02
C PRO A 653 10.25 31.03 -10.37
N LEU A 654 10.39 29.80 -9.89
CA LEU A 654 11.66 29.25 -9.42
C LEU A 654 12.29 28.41 -10.52
N THR A 655 13.48 28.78 -10.98
CA THR A 655 14.21 28.04 -12.02
C THR A 655 15.41 27.30 -11.43
N ARG A 656 15.59 26.05 -11.86
CA ARG A 656 16.81 25.26 -11.66
C ARG A 656 17.22 24.60 -12.96
N ALA A 657 18.49 24.74 -13.32
CA ALA A 657 19.01 24.19 -14.57
C ALA A 657 20.35 23.49 -14.34
N PHE A 658 20.50 22.32 -14.94
CA PHE A 658 21.63 21.42 -14.75
C PHE A 658 22.21 21.01 -16.09
N ARG A 659 23.52 20.80 -16.13
CA ARG A 659 24.20 20.11 -17.23
C ARG A 659 25.01 18.95 -16.67
N VAL A 660 24.95 17.81 -17.34
CA VAL A 660 25.63 16.58 -16.94
C VAL A 660 26.33 15.97 -18.14
N LEU A 661 27.65 15.79 -18.04
CA LEU A 661 28.40 14.92 -18.94
C LEU A 661 28.25 13.47 -18.46
N VAL A 662 27.87 12.58 -19.37
CA VAL A 662 27.82 11.13 -19.18
C VAL A 662 28.90 10.51 -20.07
N ALA A 663 29.96 10.00 -19.46
CA ALA A 663 31.15 9.52 -20.14
C ALA A 663 31.44 8.04 -19.86
N ASP A 664 31.93 7.37 -20.91
CA ASP A 664 32.47 6.02 -20.81
C ASP A 664 33.82 6.02 -20.06
N GLY A 665 34.02 5.03 -19.19
CA GLY A 665 35.28 4.86 -18.48
C GLY A 665 35.54 5.88 -17.38
N ARG A 666 36.75 5.80 -16.81
CA ARG A 666 37.25 6.77 -15.81
C ARG A 666 38.04 7.88 -16.50
N LEU A 667 37.50 9.09 -16.51
CA LEU A 667 38.22 10.27 -16.96
C LEU A 667 39.35 10.62 -15.97
N SER A 668 40.43 11.22 -16.48
CA SER A 668 41.50 11.73 -15.62
C SER A 668 40.99 12.89 -14.77
N ARG A 669 41.66 13.19 -13.65
CA ARG A 669 41.28 14.33 -12.78
C ARG A 669 41.23 15.65 -13.55
N GLU A 670 42.17 15.83 -14.47
CA GLU A 670 42.25 17.01 -15.33
C GLU A 670 41.09 17.08 -16.34
N ALA A 671 40.72 15.95 -16.94
CA ALA A 671 39.57 15.87 -17.83
C ALA A 671 38.25 16.14 -17.09
N VAL A 672 38.07 15.60 -15.87
CA VAL A 672 36.92 15.91 -15.01
C VAL A 672 36.83 17.41 -14.69
N ALA A 673 37.95 18.03 -14.28
CA ALA A 673 37.98 19.45 -13.95
C ALA A 673 37.72 20.35 -15.17
N SER A 674 38.29 20.00 -16.33
CA SER A 674 38.07 20.69 -17.60
C SER A 674 36.61 20.61 -18.04
N ALA A 675 36.02 19.41 -18.01
CA ALA A 675 34.61 19.20 -18.30
C ALA A 675 33.71 19.98 -17.33
N GLY A 676 33.99 19.91 -16.02
CA GLY A 676 33.22 20.63 -15.00
C GLY A 676 33.23 22.14 -15.20
N ALA A 677 34.39 22.73 -15.50
CA ALA A 677 34.51 24.15 -15.83
C ALA A 677 33.70 24.52 -17.09
N ARG A 678 33.79 23.70 -18.15
CA ARG A 678 33.05 23.89 -19.41
C ARG A 678 31.54 23.89 -19.19
N LEU A 679 31.03 22.90 -18.46
CA LEU A 679 29.60 22.76 -18.15
C LEU A 679 29.09 23.95 -17.32
N ALA A 680 29.84 24.36 -16.31
CA ALA A 680 29.49 25.49 -15.44
C ALA A 680 29.44 26.83 -16.19
N THR A 681 30.33 27.07 -17.16
CA THR A 681 30.32 28.31 -17.94
C THR A 681 29.41 28.26 -19.17
N GLY A 682 28.97 27.07 -19.59
CA GLY A 682 28.23 26.88 -20.84
C GLY A 682 29.04 27.17 -22.10
N ALA A 683 30.36 27.04 -22.01
CA ALA A 683 31.23 27.20 -23.17
C ALA A 683 31.10 25.96 -24.07
N SER A 684 30.94 26.15 -25.38
CA SER A 684 31.08 25.05 -26.33
C SER A 684 32.51 24.51 -26.29
N ALA A 685 32.68 23.18 -26.46
CA ALA A 685 33.99 22.58 -26.53
C ALA A 685 34.85 23.29 -27.60
N PRO A 686 36.12 23.62 -27.32
CA PRO A 686 37.00 24.08 -28.38
C PRO A 686 37.10 22.98 -29.44
N ALA A 687 36.79 23.35 -30.69
CA ALA A 687 36.76 22.45 -31.84
C ALA A 687 38.11 21.82 -32.17
#